data_AF-A6NYA9-F1
#
_entry.id   AF-A6NYA9-F1
#
_cell.length_a   1.000
_cell.length_b   1.000
_cell.length_c   1.000
_cell.angle_alpha   90.00
_cell.angle_beta   90.00
_cell.angle_gamma   90.00
#
_symmetry.space_group_name_H-M   'P 1'
#
loop_
_entity.id
_entity.type
_entity.pdbx_description
1 polymer ?
#
loop_
_entity_poly.entity_id
_entity_poly.type
_entity_poly.pdbx_seq_one_letter_code
_entity_poly.pdbx_strand_id
1 'polypeptide(L)'
;MVYVASLSLLAKKSLGSKCHQSSINGILDTLSIDPAVSNMDVVLLGPADLSGPAGKKIPEAVAKRHSGVCVIYLCTNDREAKLFPDAPHIKQVKRIKDTVISEAVTEFYGEDVKANNPKYSSAADKVGALGTNPEPPRPIAPPVEETPAEAPAPVELELPEAQVEQPTVAENEPPKPSPAEDVIASVKSVKDWDILKRQINRDSIIRQLILENNEFAGVANMLNVWDLRIRDVWADPHKSNEEKMRAVQEFGANRQVLQATYNSVLVDKFVSLLERVVSVCSATVEERCNEITHAVISVQQNKDAFLEKAVSGEDSLDDTLYERMVELQSIEGELCKMFAFLHHEGMEEIVGRLGEKLPSTNEYINNVLSVSAKLYQPGNTVNLAQAIVDSLAKGQVQLSLIEDKVKGLMSTMFQVIVAQNKVIQYQRDVISCLRANNVESLVVRDSLLKECFNVIVGSEHTGLTATSAIYAGMLSRRDNTLVVDLTGHSHYDRYGYDTVSLDEFMVERIQRPLLFVTGSVDNDPEKVFHLMEELKSRLTYFRHLIIVLDAAQLNVIDQVGREALSISYVTNCTIESLAAVTAAYEAGRKIPNVCHKLICIDSPVDVGMLIATLKMDISMTKLIPIPYLREIKQAAIVRQQPHTYNDVLRVFEEAFRA
;
A
#
# COMPACT_ATOMS: atom_id res chain seq x y z
N MET A 1 -12.85 -1.06 4.35
CA MET A 1 -11.37 -1.16 4.28
C MET A 1 -10.73 -0.10 5.17
N VAL A 2 -9.48 -0.29 5.62
CA VAL A 2 -8.76 0.68 6.48
C VAL A 2 -7.82 1.54 5.63
N TYR A 3 -8.09 2.84 5.52
CA TYR A 3 -7.33 3.81 4.71
C TYR A 3 -6.23 4.48 5.55
N VAL A 4 -5.01 4.50 5.04
CA VAL A 4 -3.83 4.97 5.79
C VAL A 4 -2.87 5.74 4.88
N ALA A 5 -2.31 6.84 5.39
CA ALA A 5 -1.25 7.61 4.73
C ALA A 5 0.13 7.32 5.35
N SER A 6 0.63 8.13 6.30
CA SER A 6 2.00 8.00 6.84
C SER A 6 2.29 6.69 7.58
N LEU A 7 1.27 6.06 8.16
CA LEU A 7 1.39 4.82 8.94
C LEU A 7 1.21 3.54 8.09
N SER A 8 1.15 3.66 6.77
CA SER A 8 0.75 2.56 5.86
C SER A 8 1.62 1.31 5.99
N LEU A 9 2.94 1.46 6.15
CA LEU A 9 3.89 0.36 6.38
C LEU A 9 3.52 -0.50 7.59
N LEU A 10 3.29 0.14 8.74
CA LEU A 10 2.95 -0.54 9.99
C LEU A 10 1.52 -1.11 9.93
N ALA A 11 0.60 -0.38 9.31
CA ALA A 11 -0.79 -0.81 9.14
C ALA A 11 -0.91 -2.02 8.21
N LYS A 12 -0.26 -2.02 7.03
CA LYS A 12 -0.27 -3.15 6.08
C LYS A 12 0.38 -4.39 6.70
N LYS A 13 1.44 -4.24 7.50
CA LYS A 13 2.02 -5.35 8.29
C LYS A 13 1.04 -5.92 9.33
N SER A 14 0.22 -5.08 9.98
CA SER A 14 -0.74 -5.51 11.01
C SER A 14 -2.08 -6.06 10.49
N LEU A 15 -2.55 -5.59 9.32
CA LEU A 15 -3.91 -5.81 8.81
C LEU A 15 -3.93 -6.52 7.45
N GLY A 16 -2.78 -6.71 6.80
CA GLY A 16 -2.64 -7.36 5.50
C GLY A 16 -3.50 -6.69 4.42
N SER A 17 -4.25 -7.50 3.68
CA SER A 17 -5.14 -7.07 2.59
C SER A 17 -6.31 -6.17 3.01
N LYS A 18 -6.57 -6.00 4.32
CA LYS A 18 -7.61 -5.07 4.82
C LYS A 18 -7.14 -3.62 4.89
N CYS A 19 -5.83 -3.37 4.73
CA CYS A 19 -5.23 -2.04 4.69
C CYS A 19 -5.11 -1.53 3.25
N HIS A 20 -5.54 -0.30 3.02
CA HIS A 20 -5.40 0.42 1.76
C HIS A 20 -4.54 1.67 1.99
N GLN A 21 -3.43 1.80 1.25
CA GLN A 21 -2.60 3.00 1.32
C GLN A 21 -3.14 4.07 0.38
N SER A 22 -3.41 5.27 0.90
CA SER A 22 -3.85 6.41 0.10
C SER A 22 -3.09 7.68 0.48
N SER A 23 -3.06 8.64 -0.44
CA SER A 23 -2.50 9.97 -0.15
C SER A 23 -3.47 10.80 0.69
N ILE A 24 -2.98 11.77 1.47
CA ILE A 24 -3.83 12.66 2.28
C ILE A 24 -4.93 13.30 1.43
N ASN A 25 -4.62 13.79 0.23
CA ASN A 25 -5.64 14.35 -0.67
C ASN A 25 -6.69 13.31 -1.07
N GLY A 26 -6.29 12.07 -1.42
CA GLY A 26 -7.23 10.99 -1.74
C GLY A 26 -8.13 10.59 -0.57
N ILE A 27 -7.62 10.68 0.67
CA ILE A 27 -8.41 10.48 1.90
C ILE A 27 -9.40 11.65 2.11
N LEU A 28 -8.97 12.90 1.88
CA LEU A 28 -9.83 14.09 1.95
C LEU A 28 -10.97 14.02 0.92
N ASP A 29 -10.68 13.58 -0.31
CA ASP A 29 -11.65 13.49 -1.41
C ASP A 29 -12.68 12.36 -1.20
N THR A 30 -12.35 11.34 -0.40
CA THR A 30 -13.24 10.20 -0.11
C THR A 30 -13.96 10.28 1.23
N LEU A 31 -13.53 11.16 2.16
CA LEU A 31 -14.03 11.26 3.54
C LEU A 31 -15.53 11.58 3.68
N SER A 32 -16.11 12.26 2.69
CA SER A 32 -17.52 12.62 2.61
C SER A 32 -18.38 11.62 1.81
N ILE A 33 -17.77 10.58 1.22
CA ILE A 33 -18.44 9.59 0.39
C ILE A 33 -18.86 8.38 1.25
N ASP A 34 -20.06 7.85 1.00
CA ASP A 34 -20.58 6.65 1.68
C ASP A 34 -19.59 5.47 1.61
N PRO A 35 -19.23 4.81 2.74
CA PRO A 35 -18.44 3.59 2.77
C PRO A 35 -18.90 2.50 1.79
N ALA A 36 -20.20 2.39 1.50
CA ALA A 36 -20.73 1.42 0.54
C ALA A 36 -20.27 1.67 -0.91
N VAL A 37 -19.82 2.90 -1.22
CA VAL A 37 -19.30 3.31 -2.53
C VAL A 37 -17.77 3.49 -2.49
N SER A 38 -17.24 4.07 -1.41
CA SER A 38 -15.80 4.35 -1.26
C SER A 38 -14.98 3.15 -0.76
N ASN A 39 -15.63 2.12 -0.21
CA ASN A 39 -15.01 1.02 0.56
C ASN A 39 -14.19 1.49 1.79
N MET A 40 -14.31 2.75 2.21
CA MET A 40 -13.54 3.31 3.33
C MET A 40 -14.36 3.22 4.63
N ASP A 41 -14.01 2.25 5.49
CA ASP A 41 -14.70 2.05 6.79
C ASP A 41 -13.95 2.75 7.93
N VAL A 42 -12.62 2.79 7.84
CA VAL A 42 -11.73 3.34 8.87
C VAL A 42 -10.65 4.18 8.22
N VAL A 43 -10.32 5.33 8.79
CA VAL A 43 -9.15 6.15 8.44
C VAL A 43 -8.19 6.16 9.62
N LEU A 44 -6.93 5.80 9.39
CA LEU A 44 -5.86 5.82 10.40
C LEU A 44 -4.87 6.94 10.09
N LEU A 45 -4.69 7.85 11.05
CA LEU A 45 -3.83 9.03 10.93
C LEU A 45 -2.68 9.01 11.95
N GLY A 46 -1.48 9.36 11.50
CA GLY A 46 -0.31 9.58 12.35
C GLY A 46 0.07 11.06 12.47
N PRO A 47 1.05 11.42 13.33
CA PRO A 47 1.43 12.82 13.54
C PRO A 47 2.02 13.48 12.29
N ALA A 48 2.65 12.70 11.41
CA ALA A 48 3.20 13.18 10.14
C ALA A 48 2.10 13.57 9.13
N ASP A 49 0.91 12.96 9.18
CA ASP A 49 -0.19 13.26 8.25
C ASP A 49 -0.79 14.65 8.45
N LEU A 50 -0.67 15.20 9.65
CA LEU A 50 -1.12 16.56 9.99
C LEU A 50 -0.12 17.64 9.56
N SER A 51 1.05 17.25 9.04
CA SER A 51 2.08 18.18 8.58
C SER A 51 1.81 18.69 7.15
N GLY A 52 2.26 19.91 6.86
CA GLY A 52 2.16 20.51 5.53
C GLY A 52 0.77 21.04 5.13
N PRO A 53 0.62 21.53 3.88
CA PRO A 53 -0.61 22.22 3.43
C PRO A 53 -1.84 21.33 3.32
N ALA A 54 -1.67 20.04 3.04
CA ALA A 54 -2.75 19.06 2.97
C ALA A 54 -3.19 18.62 4.38
N GLY A 55 -2.24 18.37 5.29
CA GLY A 55 -2.52 17.99 6.68
C GLY A 55 -3.37 19.01 7.43
N LYS A 56 -3.16 20.31 7.17
CA LYS A 56 -4.00 21.40 7.72
C LYS A 56 -5.48 21.34 7.34
N LYS A 57 -5.87 20.60 6.29
CA LYS A 57 -7.28 20.44 5.86
C LYS A 57 -7.96 19.24 6.51
N ILE A 58 -7.20 18.33 7.14
CA ILE A 58 -7.73 17.11 7.75
C ILE A 58 -8.78 17.43 8.84
N PRO A 59 -8.58 18.37 9.79
CA PRO A 59 -9.58 18.64 10.82
C PRO A 59 -10.93 19.11 10.24
N GLU A 60 -10.90 20.00 9.25
CA GLU A 60 -12.11 20.51 8.59
C GLU A 60 -12.85 19.43 7.78
N ALA A 61 -12.12 18.50 7.17
CA ALA A 61 -12.71 17.39 6.41
C ALA A 61 -13.27 16.28 7.33
N VAL A 62 -12.59 15.96 8.43
CA VAL A 62 -13.06 14.99 9.44
C VAL A 62 -14.33 15.50 10.16
N ALA A 63 -14.51 16.82 10.27
CA ALA A 63 -15.76 17.42 10.73
C ALA A 63 -16.94 17.29 9.73
N LYS A 64 -16.65 17.04 8.44
CA LYS A 64 -17.63 16.85 7.35
C LYS A 64 -17.73 15.39 6.88
N ARG A 65 -17.18 14.45 7.64
CA ARG A 65 -17.12 13.04 7.26
C ARG A 65 -18.50 12.37 7.21
N HIS A 66 -18.62 11.32 6.41
CA HIS A 66 -19.80 10.45 6.45
C HIS A 66 -19.87 9.70 7.79
N SER A 67 -21.07 9.54 8.36
CA SER A 67 -21.26 8.97 9.71
C SER A 67 -20.80 7.52 9.85
N GLY A 68 -20.73 6.77 8.75
CA GLY A 68 -20.20 5.40 8.70
C GLY A 68 -18.68 5.28 8.66
N VAL A 69 -17.92 6.39 8.61
CA VAL A 69 -16.45 6.38 8.56
C VAL A 69 -15.86 6.62 9.96
N CYS A 70 -15.19 5.60 10.51
CA CYS A 70 -14.43 5.70 11.75
C CYS A 70 -13.08 6.42 11.49
N VAL A 71 -12.67 7.37 12.33
CA VAL A 71 -11.38 8.08 12.18
C VAL A 71 -10.58 7.96 13.47
N ILE A 72 -9.39 7.36 13.36
CA ILE A 72 -8.50 7.03 14.48
C ILE A 72 -7.19 7.80 14.33
N TYR A 73 -6.82 8.56 15.35
CA TYR A 73 -5.56 9.29 15.43
C TYR A 73 -4.61 8.62 16.44
N LEU A 74 -3.42 8.24 15.97
CA LEU A 74 -2.35 7.69 16.80
C LEU A 74 -1.27 8.74 17.05
N CYS A 75 -0.95 8.99 18.32
CA CYS A 75 0.08 9.94 18.73
C CYS A 75 1.05 9.32 19.74
N THR A 76 2.26 9.86 19.85
CA THR A 76 3.27 9.36 20.80
C THR A 76 3.42 10.24 22.04
N ASN A 77 3.24 11.56 21.88
CA ASN A 77 3.53 12.57 22.90
C ASN A 77 2.36 13.56 23.07
N ASP A 78 2.23 14.17 24.25
CA ASP A 78 1.18 15.18 24.55
C ASP A 78 1.23 16.41 23.62
N ARG A 79 2.39 16.70 23.03
CA ARG A 79 2.55 17.76 22.01
C ARG A 79 1.90 17.38 20.68
N GLU A 80 1.89 16.10 20.33
CA GLU A 80 1.28 15.56 19.11
C GLU A 80 -0.23 15.41 19.30
N ALA A 81 -0.69 14.96 20.48
CA ALA A 81 -2.12 14.94 20.81
C ALA A 81 -2.80 16.32 20.62
N LYS A 82 -2.07 17.42 20.87
CA LYS A 82 -2.52 18.80 20.66
C LYS A 82 -2.55 19.26 19.20
N LEU A 83 -2.03 18.47 18.24
CA LEU A 83 -2.10 18.79 16.81
C LEU A 83 -3.49 18.53 16.22
N PHE A 84 -4.28 17.64 16.84
CA PHE A 84 -5.64 17.34 16.42
C PHE A 84 -6.56 17.14 17.64
N PRO A 85 -6.94 18.23 18.34
CA PRO A 85 -7.71 18.14 19.58
C PRO A 85 -9.14 17.63 19.37
N ASP A 86 -9.72 17.85 18.19
CA ASP A 86 -11.09 17.46 17.84
C ASP A 86 -11.17 16.12 17.08
N ALA A 87 -10.12 15.28 17.18
CA ALA A 87 -10.12 13.96 16.56
C ALA A 87 -11.14 13.03 17.25
N PRO A 88 -11.94 12.23 16.50
CA PRO A 88 -13.00 11.41 17.09
C PRO A 88 -12.50 10.36 18.07
N HIS A 89 -11.41 9.67 17.70
CA HIS A 89 -10.75 8.65 18.51
C HIS A 89 -9.26 8.94 18.56
N ILE A 90 -8.70 9.12 19.77
CA ILE A 90 -7.27 9.39 19.98
C ILE A 90 -6.68 8.29 20.86
N LYS A 91 -5.61 7.64 20.40
CA LYS A 91 -4.84 6.67 21.22
C LYS A 91 -3.37 7.08 21.29
N GLN A 92 -2.93 7.38 22.51
CA GLN A 92 -1.55 7.77 22.80
C GLN A 92 -0.71 6.56 23.17
N VAL A 93 0.45 6.39 22.52
CA VAL A 93 1.33 5.23 22.72
C VAL A 93 2.82 5.58 22.68
N LYS A 94 3.60 5.06 23.63
CA LYS A 94 5.06 5.32 23.74
C LYS A 94 5.86 5.04 22.46
N ARG A 95 5.38 4.15 21.60
CA ARG A 95 5.91 3.90 20.25
C ARG A 95 4.84 3.23 19.41
N ILE A 96 4.55 3.75 18.21
CA ILE A 96 3.61 3.12 17.28
C ILE A 96 4.25 1.81 16.76
N LYS A 97 3.51 0.71 16.88
CA LYS A 97 3.88 -0.64 16.44
C LYS A 97 2.70 -1.29 15.73
N ASP A 98 2.97 -2.35 14.96
CA ASP A 98 1.99 -3.21 14.31
C ASP A 98 0.87 -3.68 15.26
N THR A 99 1.22 -4.23 16.44
CA THR A 99 0.23 -4.69 17.43
C THR A 99 -0.72 -3.59 17.92
N VAL A 100 -0.21 -2.37 18.08
CA VAL A 100 -1.00 -1.21 18.53
C VAL A 100 -2.05 -0.82 17.49
N ILE A 101 -1.73 -0.94 16.21
CA ILE A 101 -2.64 -0.57 15.12
C ILE A 101 -3.82 -1.55 15.04
N SER A 102 -3.56 -2.86 15.14
CA SER A 102 -4.64 -3.85 15.15
C SER A 102 -5.53 -3.73 16.39
N GLU A 103 -4.95 -3.46 17.57
CA GLU A 103 -5.70 -3.15 18.78
C GLU A 103 -6.58 -1.90 18.61
N ALA A 104 -6.01 -0.77 18.18
CA ALA A 104 -6.74 0.48 18.01
C ALA A 104 -7.90 0.37 17.01
N VAL A 105 -7.67 -0.29 15.87
CA VAL A 105 -8.72 -0.51 14.87
C VAL A 105 -9.81 -1.42 15.42
N THR A 106 -9.48 -2.46 16.19
CA THR A 106 -10.50 -3.37 16.77
C THR A 106 -11.31 -2.69 17.87
N GLU A 107 -10.66 -1.85 18.68
CA GLU A 107 -11.25 -1.10 19.79
C GLU A 107 -12.27 -0.07 19.28
N PHE A 108 -11.84 0.94 18.52
CA PHE A 108 -12.69 2.07 18.14
C PHE A 108 -13.72 1.73 17.04
N TYR A 109 -13.37 0.87 16.07
CA TYR A 109 -14.36 0.40 15.09
C TYR A 109 -15.47 -0.40 15.77
N GLY A 110 -15.13 -1.14 16.84
CA GLY A 110 -16.08 -1.88 17.67
C GLY A 110 -17.02 -1.00 18.49
N GLU A 111 -16.73 0.29 18.66
CA GLU A 111 -17.60 1.27 19.32
C GLU A 111 -18.50 1.98 18.30
N ASP A 112 -17.94 2.50 17.20
CA ASP A 112 -18.71 3.22 16.17
C ASP A 112 -19.76 2.32 15.47
N VAL A 113 -19.45 1.04 15.23
CA VAL A 113 -20.40 0.07 14.64
C VAL A 113 -21.58 -0.20 15.59
N LYS A 114 -21.35 -0.22 16.91
CA LYS A 114 -22.43 -0.41 17.91
C LYS A 114 -23.30 0.84 18.06
N ALA A 115 -22.71 2.03 17.90
CA ALA A 115 -23.43 3.29 17.96
C ALA A 115 -24.36 3.50 16.76
N ASN A 116 -23.91 3.17 15.55
CA ASN A 116 -24.64 3.47 14.31
C ASN A 116 -25.64 2.39 13.86
N ASN A 117 -25.61 1.16 14.40
CA ASN A 117 -26.44 0.08 13.85
C ASN A 117 -27.08 -0.88 14.90
N PRO A 118 -28.07 -0.43 15.68
CA PRO A 118 -28.81 -1.28 16.63
C PRO A 118 -29.73 -2.32 15.96
N LYS A 119 -29.77 -2.41 14.61
CA LYS A 119 -30.65 -3.31 13.85
C LYS A 119 -30.11 -4.73 13.66
N TYR A 120 -28.85 -5.01 13.98
CA TYR A 120 -28.34 -6.39 14.09
C TYR A 120 -28.66 -7.04 15.44
N SER A 121 -29.93 -6.91 15.86
CA SER A 121 -30.57 -7.77 16.85
C SER A 121 -31.53 -8.74 16.13
N SER A 122 -31.00 -9.41 15.10
CA SER A 122 -31.69 -10.52 14.42
C SER A 122 -31.24 -11.83 15.03
N ALA A 123 -32.19 -12.71 15.36
CA ALA A 123 -31.91 -14.01 16.00
C ALA A 123 -31.22 -15.03 15.07
N ALA A 124 -30.70 -14.61 13.92
CA ALA A 124 -30.00 -15.43 12.93
C ALA A 124 -28.53 -15.70 13.28
N ASP A 125 -27.87 -14.85 14.08
CA ASP A 125 -26.49 -15.08 14.57
C ASP A 125 -26.43 -15.97 15.83
N LYS A 126 -27.55 -16.60 16.21
CA LYS A 126 -27.45 -17.82 17.00
C LYS A 126 -26.94 -18.91 16.08
N VAL A 127 -25.65 -19.24 16.23
CA VAL A 127 -25.07 -20.49 15.76
C VAL A 127 -26.01 -21.62 16.18
N GLY A 128 -26.80 -22.12 15.23
CA GLY A 128 -27.61 -23.31 15.43
C GLY A 128 -26.65 -24.41 15.83
N ALA A 129 -26.92 -25.08 16.95
CA ALA A 129 -25.99 -26.02 17.56
C ALA A 129 -25.60 -27.12 16.55
N LEU A 130 -24.44 -26.95 15.92
CA LEU A 130 -23.77 -28.02 15.20
C LEU A 130 -23.53 -29.12 16.23
N GLY A 131 -24.14 -30.29 15.98
CA GLY A 131 -24.12 -31.40 16.90
C GLY A 131 -22.68 -31.76 17.28
N THR A 132 -22.51 -32.26 18.51
CA THR A 132 -21.21 -32.72 19.00
C THR A 132 -20.57 -33.67 17.99
N ASN A 133 -19.40 -33.31 17.46
CA ASN A 133 -18.59 -34.24 16.67
C ASN A 133 -18.39 -35.53 17.48
N PRO A 134 -18.56 -36.73 16.87
CA PRO A 134 -18.29 -37.98 17.56
C PRO A 134 -16.81 -38.05 17.97
N GLU A 135 -16.53 -38.54 19.17
CA GLU A 135 -15.15 -38.72 19.64
C GLU A 135 -14.39 -39.69 18.70
N PRO A 136 -13.20 -39.32 18.19
CA PRO A 136 -12.36 -40.26 17.48
C PRO A 136 -11.87 -41.35 18.45
N PRO A 137 -11.90 -42.64 18.05
CA PRO A 137 -11.53 -43.74 18.95
C PRO A 137 -10.05 -43.67 19.33
N ARG A 138 -9.76 -43.84 20.63
CA ARG A 138 -8.39 -43.85 21.17
C ARG A 138 -7.59 -45.06 20.67
N PRO A 139 -6.43 -44.88 20.01
CA PRO A 139 -5.48 -45.96 19.80
C PRO A 139 -4.78 -46.35 21.10
N ILE A 140 -4.43 -47.63 21.21
CA ILE A 140 -3.85 -48.27 22.40
C ILE A 140 -2.31 -48.17 22.34
N ALA A 141 -1.65 -47.81 23.45
CA ALA A 141 -0.22 -48.05 23.68
C ALA A 141 -0.06 -49.44 24.34
N PRO A 142 0.99 -50.25 24.06
CA PRO A 142 2.41 -49.95 24.38
C PRO A 142 3.39 -50.53 23.31
N PRO A 143 4.73 -50.70 23.52
CA PRO A 143 5.57 -50.35 24.68
C PRO A 143 6.77 -49.43 24.39
N VAL A 144 7.41 -49.04 25.49
CA VAL A 144 8.69 -48.31 25.54
C VAL A 144 9.83 -49.24 25.12
N GLU A 145 10.74 -48.75 24.29
CA GLU A 145 12.07 -49.36 24.12
C GLU A 145 13.13 -48.44 24.72
N GLU A 146 14.09 -49.04 25.41
CA GLU A 146 14.93 -48.38 26.41
C GLU A 146 16.18 -47.73 25.79
N THR A 147 16.58 -46.57 26.31
CA THR A 147 17.95 -46.06 26.15
C THR A 147 18.92 -46.86 27.04
N PRO A 148 19.96 -47.52 26.50
CA PRO A 148 21.05 -48.05 27.30
C PRO A 148 22.09 -46.95 27.55
N ALA A 149 22.50 -46.82 28.82
CA ALA A 149 23.58 -45.94 29.25
C ALA A 149 24.97 -46.59 29.10
N GLU A 150 25.99 -45.79 29.40
CA GLU A 150 27.43 -46.06 29.30
C GLU A 150 28.01 -46.99 30.40
N ALA A 151 29.29 -47.38 30.22
CA ALA A 151 30.28 -47.91 31.19
C ALA A 151 30.58 -49.45 31.14
N PRO A 152 31.75 -49.93 31.62
CA PRO A 152 33.13 -49.36 31.55
C PRO A 152 34.26 -50.39 31.24
N ALA A 153 35.50 -49.90 30.97
CA ALA A 153 36.84 -50.44 31.33
C ALA A 153 37.24 -51.93 31.03
N PRO A 154 38.50 -52.24 30.62
CA PRO A 154 39.68 -51.98 31.46
C PRO A 154 40.99 -51.56 30.73
N VAL A 155 42.02 -51.34 31.57
CA VAL A 155 43.39 -50.90 31.28
C VAL A 155 44.29 -52.07 30.87
N GLU A 156 45.26 -51.84 29.98
CA GLU A 156 46.57 -52.48 30.09
C GLU A 156 47.69 -51.53 29.62
N LEU A 157 48.82 -51.52 30.33
CA LEU A 157 50.00 -50.70 30.02
C LEU A 157 51.03 -51.54 29.29
N GLU A 158 51.78 -50.96 28.34
CA GLU A 158 53.19 -51.31 28.14
C GLU A 158 54.01 -50.19 27.46
N LEU A 159 55.16 -49.89 28.07
CA LEU A 159 56.33 -49.13 27.59
C LEU A 159 57.54 -50.08 27.83
N PRO A 160 58.72 -49.94 27.18
CA PRO A 160 59.22 -48.87 26.31
C PRO A 160 59.47 -49.43 24.86
N GLU A 161 60.41 -49.06 23.99
CA GLU A 161 61.58 -48.16 24.05
C GLU A 161 61.95 -47.57 22.66
N ALA A 162 63.09 -46.91 22.59
CA ALA A 162 63.58 -46.05 21.51
C ALA A 162 64.08 -46.75 20.22
N GLN A 163 63.84 -46.10 19.09
CA GLN A 163 64.91 -45.74 18.15
C GLN A 163 64.79 -44.27 17.74
N VAL A 164 65.94 -43.61 17.55
CA VAL A 164 66.06 -42.16 17.40
C VAL A 164 66.33 -41.80 15.94
N GLU A 165 65.44 -41.04 15.32
CA GLU A 165 65.75 -40.19 14.17
C GLU A 165 64.90 -38.91 14.21
N GLN A 166 65.53 -37.79 14.57
CA GLN A 166 65.08 -36.44 14.19
C GLN A 166 65.61 -36.14 12.77
N PRO A 167 65.00 -35.25 11.96
CA PRO A 167 64.13 -34.11 12.35
C PRO A 167 62.80 -34.07 11.54
N THR A 168 61.90 -33.07 11.59
CA THR A 168 61.82 -31.74 12.23
C THR A 168 60.44 -31.58 12.85
N VAL A 169 60.35 -31.10 14.09
CA VAL A 169 59.07 -30.63 14.66
C VAL A 169 58.78 -29.25 14.09
N ALA A 170 57.78 -29.15 13.20
CA ALA A 170 57.10 -27.88 13.00
C ALA A 170 56.28 -27.62 14.27
N GLU A 171 56.65 -26.60 15.04
CA GLU A 171 55.74 -26.07 16.05
C GLU A 171 54.46 -25.62 15.34
N ASN A 172 53.33 -26.18 15.77
CA ASN A 172 52.03 -25.57 15.47
C ASN A 172 51.96 -24.25 16.25
N GLU A 173 52.52 -23.17 15.68
CA GLU A 173 52.07 -21.82 16.02
C GLU A 173 50.54 -21.82 15.93
N PRO A 174 49.80 -21.37 16.97
CA PRO A 174 48.37 -21.14 16.81
C PRO A 174 48.17 -20.17 15.63
N PRO A 175 47.16 -20.40 14.77
CA PRO A 175 47.01 -19.63 13.55
C PRO A 175 46.96 -18.14 13.88
N LYS A 176 47.90 -17.36 13.32
CA LYS A 176 47.99 -15.92 13.54
C LYS A 176 46.63 -15.30 13.20
N PRO A 177 46.04 -14.49 14.09
CA PRO A 177 44.75 -13.87 13.82
C PRO A 177 44.87 -13.02 12.54
N SER A 178 43.92 -13.19 11.63
CA SER A 178 43.88 -12.45 10.36
C SER A 178 43.91 -10.94 10.63
N PRO A 179 44.68 -10.15 9.86
CA PRO A 179 44.75 -8.70 10.01
C PRO A 179 43.36 -8.05 10.02
N ALA A 180 43.18 -7.02 10.84
CA ALA A 180 41.92 -6.27 10.96
C ALA A 180 41.36 -5.85 9.59
N GLU A 181 42.28 -5.45 8.71
CA GLU A 181 42.07 -4.94 7.37
C GLU A 181 41.52 -5.97 6.37
N ASP A 182 41.88 -7.25 6.54
CA ASP A 182 41.36 -8.36 5.74
C ASP A 182 39.98 -8.78 6.25
N VAL A 183 39.77 -8.75 7.57
CA VAL A 183 38.45 -8.98 8.18
C VAL A 183 37.45 -7.89 7.74
N ILE A 184 37.87 -6.61 7.73
CA ILE A 184 37.05 -5.49 7.23
C ILE A 184 36.74 -5.67 5.74
N ALA A 185 37.73 -6.05 4.92
CA ALA A 185 37.53 -6.28 3.48
C ALA A 185 36.63 -7.51 3.16
N SER A 186 36.46 -8.43 4.11
CA SER A 186 35.59 -9.60 3.92
C SER A 186 34.08 -9.28 4.06
N VAL A 187 33.73 -8.13 4.64
CA VAL A 187 32.33 -7.72 4.86
C VAL A 187 31.68 -7.27 3.54
N LYS A 188 30.57 -7.94 3.18
CA LYS A 188 29.76 -7.66 1.97
C LYS A 188 28.28 -7.42 2.24
N SER A 189 27.86 -7.36 3.51
CA SER A 189 26.47 -7.14 3.88
C SER A 189 26.33 -6.15 5.02
N VAL A 190 25.28 -5.34 4.96
CA VAL A 190 24.88 -4.43 6.04
C VAL A 190 24.56 -5.20 7.33
N LYS A 191 24.15 -6.47 7.22
CA LYS A 191 23.92 -7.36 8.39
C LYS A 191 25.20 -7.67 9.17
N ASP A 192 26.36 -7.64 8.51
CA ASP A 192 27.64 -8.02 9.09
C ASP A 192 28.41 -6.82 9.69
N TRP A 193 27.80 -5.63 9.73
CA TRP A 193 28.42 -4.41 10.22
C TRP A 193 28.80 -4.44 11.71
N ASP A 194 28.24 -5.35 12.51
CA ASP A 194 28.71 -5.61 13.87
C ASP A 194 30.12 -6.23 13.91
N ILE A 195 30.62 -6.78 12.79
CA ILE A 195 32.03 -7.17 12.64
C ILE A 195 32.90 -5.91 12.53
N LEU A 196 32.50 -4.93 11.70
CA LEU A 196 33.21 -3.65 11.54
C LEU A 196 33.31 -2.89 12.87
N LYS A 197 32.20 -2.80 13.62
CA LYS A 197 32.16 -2.20 14.96
C LYS A 197 33.14 -2.87 15.93
N ARG A 198 33.24 -4.21 15.89
CA ARG A 198 34.20 -4.98 16.72
C ARG A 198 35.66 -4.71 16.33
N GLN A 199 35.98 -4.58 15.04
CA GLN A 199 37.35 -4.35 14.59
C GLN A 199 37.87 -2.94 14.94
N ILE A 200 37.01 -1.92 14.82
CA ILE A 200 37.42 -0.53 15.07
C ILE A 200 37.28 -0.08 16.54
N ASN A 201 36.71 -0.92 17.41
CA ASN A 201 36.69 -0.63 18.85
C ASN A 201 38.12 -0.51 19.41
N ARG A 202 38.36 0.50 20.24
CA ARG A 202 39.67 0.82 20.82
C ARG A 202 40.42 -0.39 21.39
N ASP A 203 39.74 -1.27 22.12
CA ASP A 203 40.37 -2.45 22.74
C ASP A 203 40.76 -3.53 21.72
N SER A 204 40.10 -3.60 20.56
CA SER A 204 40.50 -4.46 19.45
C SER A 204 41.76 -3.92 18.79
N ILE A 205 41.79 -2.61 18.49
CA ILE A 205 42.94 -1.94 17.87
C ILE A 205 44.19 -2.08 18.75
N ILE A 206 44.07 -1.90 20.06
CA ILE A 206 45.21 -2.07 20.99
C ILE A 206 45.72 -3.52 20.97
N ARG A 207 44.83 -4.53 20.99
CA ARG A 207 45.22 -5.94 20.90
C ARG A 207 45.94 -6.26 19.59
N GLN A 208 45.42 -5.73 18.47
CA GLN A 208 46.03 -5.91 17.15
C GLN A 208 47.40 -5.24 17.08
N LEU A 209 47.54 -4.00 17.54
CA LEU A 209 48.83 -3.29 17.54
C LEU A 209 49.88 -3.99 18.42
N ILE A 210 49.51 -4.62 19.53
CA ILE A 210 50.43 -5.42 20.36
C ILE A 210 50.90 -6.69 19.63
N LEU A 211 50.06 -7.29 18.78
CA LEU A 211 50.39 -8.50 18.01
C LEU A 211 51.09 -8.20 16.68
N GLU A 212 50.75 -7.10 16.03
CA GLU A 212 51.26 -6.68 14.72
C GLU A 212 52.56 -5.84 14.83
N ASN A 213 52.77 -5.09 15.92
CA ASN A 213 53.87 -4.13 16.04
C ASN A 213 54.67 -4.29 17.35
N ASN A 214 55.86 -4.89 17.22
CA ASN A 214 56.83 -5.09 18.30
C ASN A 214 57.28 -3.77 18.97
N GLU A 215 57.37 -2.66 18.24
CA GLU A 215 57.75 -1.35 18.79
C GLU A 215 56.63 -0.81 19.68
N PHE A 216 55.37 -0.95 19.25
CA PHE A 216 54.20 -0.56 20.04
C PHE A 216 54.07 -1.40 21.32
N ALA A 217 54.27 -2.72 21.23
CA ALA A 217 54.34 -3.60 22.39
C ALA A 217 55.49 -3.19 23.35
N GLY A 218 56.64 -2.82 22.81
CA GLY A 218 57.77 -2.27 23.57
C GLY A 218 57.43 -0.98 24.33
N VAL A 219 56.78 -0.01 23.66
CA VAL A 219 56.34 1.26 24.27
C VAL A 219 55.28 1.01 25.35
N ALA A 220 54.30 0.13 25.11
CA ALA A 220 53.28 -0.23 26.09
C ALA A 220 53.88 -0.87 27.36
N ASN A 221 54.85 -1.78 27.19
CA ASN A 221 55.59 -2.37 28.30
C ASN A 221 56.43 -1.35 29.06
N MET A 222 57.08 -0.40 28.37
CA MET A 222 57.85 0.68 29.01
C MET A 222 56.95 1.64 29.80
N LEU A 223 55.74 1.94 29.34
CA LEU A 223 54.75 2.72 30.10
C LEU A 223 54.37 2.03 31.42
N ASN A 224 54.15 0.71 31.40
CA ASN A 224 53.89 -0.08 32.61
C ASN A 224 55.09 -0.07 33.57
N VAL A 225 56.32 -0.16 33.07
CA VAL A 225 57.56 -0.06 33.87
C VAL A 225 57.69 1.32 34.53
N TRP A 226 57.34 2.40 33.84
CA TRP A 226 57.33 3.74 34.43
C TRP A 226 56.26 3.90 35.51
N ASP A 227 55.06 3.35 35.32
CA ASP A 227 54.01 3.35 36.34
C ASP A 227 54.41 2.57 37.61
N LEU A 228 55.12 1.45 37.45
CA LEU A 228 55.72 0.72 38.59
C LEU A 228 56.78 1.57 39.30
N ARG A 229 57.73 2.16 38.57
CA ARG A 229 58.77 3.02 39.16
C ARG A 229 58.18 4.21 39.93
N ILE A 230 57.14 4.85 39.39
CA ILE A 230 56.43 5.96 40.06
C ILE A 230 55.79 5.47 41.36
N ARG A 231 55.17 4.28 41.35
CA ARG A 231 54.58 3.66 42.54
C ARG A 231 55.62 3.31 43.60
N ASP A 232 56.75 2.71 43.21
CA ASP A 232 57.83 2.30 44.11
C ASP A 232 58.47 3.52 44.78
N VAL A 233 58.71 4.60 44.04
CA VAL A 233 59.25 5.87 44.57
C VAL A 233 58.27 6.55 45.53
N TRP A 234 56.97 6.42 45.29
CA TRP A 234 55.94 6.96 46.19
C TRP A 234 55.86 6.15 47.50
N ALA A 235 55.96 4.82 47.39
CA ALA A 235 55.92 3.89 48.52
C ALA A 235 57.18 3.92 49.40
N ASP A 236 58.34 4.32 48.85
CA ASP A 236 59.63 4.39 49.53
C ASP A 236 59.58 5.26 50.81
N PRO A 237 59.74 4.70 52.03
CA PRO A 237 59.66 5.48 53.26
C PRO A 237 60.94 6.27 53.58
N HIS A 238 62.03 6.12 52.80
CA HIS A 238 63.33 6.73 53.06
C HIS A 238 63.57 8.03 52.26
N LYS A 239 62.66 8.39 51.35
CA LYS A 239 62.70 9.65 50.58
C LYS A 239 61.80 10.72 51.18
N SER A 240 62.30 11.96 51.20
CA SER A 240 61.48 13.13 51.55
C SER A 240 60.39 13.41 50.51
N ASN A 241 59.36 14.15 50.90
CA ASN A 241 58.27 14.50 49.98
C ASN A 241 58.75 15.34 48.78
N GLU A 242 59.76 16.21 48.95
CA GLU A 242 60.33 16.98 47.83
C GLU A 242 61.09 16.08 46.84
N GLU A 243 61.88 15.12 47.33
CA GLU A 243 62.57 14.14 46.48
C GLU A 243 61.60 13.24 45.72
N LYS A 244 60.51 12.81 46.37
CA LYS A 244 59.42 12.05 45.72
C LYS A 244 58.77 12.86 44.61
N MET A 245 58.39 14.11 44.90
CA MET A 245 57.75 14.99 43.91
C MET A 245 58.66 15.27 42.71
N ARG A 246 59.96 15.49 42.95
CA ARG A 246 60.96 15.72 41.89
C ARG A 246 61.17 14.50 41.01
N ALA A 247 61.32 13.32 41.62
CA ALA A 247 61.47 12.06 40.89
C ALA A 247 60.22 11.72 40.07
N VAL A 248 59.01 11.93 40.60
CA VAL A 248 57.77 11.69 39.85
C VAL A 248 57.54 12.74 38.75
N GLN A 249 58.03 13.97 38.89
CA GLN A 249 58.05 14.94 37.79
C GLN A 249 58.96 14.47 36.63
N GLU A 250 60.16 13.99 36.93
CA GLU A 250 61.12 13.48 35.93
C GLU A 250 60.61 12.20 35.25
N PHE A 251 60.08 11.25 36.01
CA PHE A 251 59.49 10.03 35.46
C PHE A 251 58.19 10.30 34.70
N GLY A 252 57.38 11.26 35.16
CA GLY A 252 56.18 11.72 34.46
C GLY A 252 56.49 12.37 33.11
N ALA A 253 57.56 13.17 33.01
CA ALA A 253 58.02 13.74 31.73
C ALA A 253 58.51 12.66 30.74
N ASN A 254 59.29 11.67 31.22
CA ASN A 254 59.71 10.54 30.39
C ASN A 254 58.52 9.67 29.93
N ARG A 255 57.56 9.43 30.83
CA ARG A 255 56.30 8.73 30.54
C ARG A 255 55.46 9.48 29.50
N GLN A 256 55.37 10.81 29.58
CA GLN A 256 54.64 11.68 28.64
C GLN A 256 55.17 11.55 27.21
N VAL A 257 56.49 11.44 27.01
CA VAL A 257 57.09 11.23 25.67
C VAL A 257 56.69 9.87 25.10
N LEU A 258 56.77 8.80 25.91
CA LEU A 258 56.32 7.46 25.49
C LEU A 258 54.81 7.40 25.24
N GLN A 259 54.02 8.10 26.05
CA GLN A 259 52.57 8.24 25.87
C GLN A 259 52.25 8.98 24.57
N ALA A 260 53.03 9.98 24.18
CA ALA A 260 52.89 10.65 22.89
C ALA A 260 53.11 9.69 21.72
N THR A 261 54.15 8.85 21.76
CA THR A 261 54.41 7.82 20.74
C THR A 261 53.30 6.77 20.70
N TYR A 262 52.89 6.24 21.86
CA TYR A 262 51.76 5.30 21.99
C TYR A 262 50.48 5.86 21.37
N ASN A 263 50.15 7.10 21.73
CA ASN A 263 48.98 7.80 21.24
C ASN A 263 49.03 7.99 19.71
N SER A 264 50.20 8.32 19.14
CA SER A 264 50.31 8.50 17.68
C SER A 264 49.98 7.20 16.94
N VAL A 265 50.67 6.10 17.27
CA VAL A 265 50.48 4.81 16.59
C VAL A 265 49.06 4.28 16.74
N LEU A 266 48.43 4.47 17.90
CA LEU A 266 47.03 4.12 18.13
C LEU A 266 46.07 4.92 17.22
N VAL A 267 46.29 6.24 17.13
CA VAL A 267 45.44 7.13 16.33
C VAL A 267 45.64 6.93 14.84
N ASP A 268 46.88 6.72 14.39
CA ASP A 268 47.20 6.45 12.98
C ASP A 268 46.52 5.14 12.50
N LYS A 269 46.52 4.08 13.32
CA LYS A 269 45.79 2.83 13.01
C LYS A 269 44.28 3.03 13.07
N PHE A 270 43.74 3.78 14.05
CA PHE A 270 42.31 4.08 14.11
C PHE A 270 41.82 4.85 12.88
N VAL A 271 42.53 5.91 12.46
CA VAL A 271 42.21 6.70 11.26
C VAL A 271 42.22 5.82 10.01
N SER A 272 43.24 4.96 9.84
CA SER A 272 43.32 4.02 8.73
C SER A 272 42.16 3.01 8.70
N LEU A 273 41.80 2.45 9.86
CA LEU A 273 40.65 1.54 9.98
C LEU A 273 39.32 2.27 9.75
N LEU A 274 39.20 3.54 10.17
CA LEU A 274 38.01 4.36 9.96
C LEU A 274 37.76 4.63 8.48
N GLU A 275 38.77 5.09 7.74
CA GLU A 275 38.67 5.32 6.30
C GLU A 275 38.28 4.03 5.55
N ARG A 276 38.81 2.87 5.99
CA ARG A 276 38.51 1.56 5.38
C ARG A 276 37.11 1.04 5.75
N VAL A 277 36.66 1.22 7.00
CA VAL A 277 35.28 0.91 7.43
C VAL A 277 34.27 1.78 6.68
N VAL A 278 34.50 3.09 6.57
CA VAL A 278 33.62 3.99 5.82
C VAL A 278 33.56 3.58 4.34
N SER A 279 34.71 3.24 3.73
CA SER A 279 34.77 2.78 2.34
C SER A 279 33.99 1.46 2.11
N VAL A 280 34.13 0.47 3.01
CA VAL A 280 33.38 -0.79 2.91
C VAL A 280 31.88 -0.60 3.15
N CYS A 281 31.48 0.19 4.15
CA CYS A 281 30.08 0.56 4.37
C CYS A 281 29.49 1.24 3.12
N SER A 282 30.25 2.17 2.54
CA SER A 282 29.87 2.90 1.33
C SER A 282 29.63 1.96 0.15
N ALA A 283 30.62 1.14 -0.19
CA ALA A 283 30.54 0.19 -1.31
C ALA A 283 29.40 -0.82 -1.14
N THR A 284 29.22 -1.37 0.08
CA THR A 284 28.16 -2.33 0.40
C THR A 284 26.76 -1.75 0.16
N VAL A 285 26.54 -0.49 0.57
CA VAL A 285 25.25 0.17 0.36
C VAL A 285 25.06 0.56 -1.11
N GLU A 286 26.09 1.05 -1.78
CA GLU A 286 25.99 1.40 -3.20
C GLU A 286 25.68 0.19 -4.09
N GLU A 287 26.35 -0.94 -3.86
CA GLU A 287 26.07 -2.21 -4.54
C GLU A 287 24.59 -2.60 -4.37
N ARG A 288 24.09 -2.59 -3.12
CA ARG A 288 22.69 -2.96 -2.83
C ARG A 288 21.68 -1.97 -3.40
N CYS A 289 21.96 -0.66 -3.38
CA CYS A 289 21.12 0.34 -4.05
C CYS A 289 21.08 0.13 -5.56
N ASN A 290 22.18 -0.26 -6.19
CA ASN A 290 22.24 -0.53 -7.63
C ASN A 290 21.42 -1.79 -7.97
N GLU A 291 21.52 -2.87 -7.18
CA GLU A 291 20.69 -4.08 -7.33
C GLU A 291 19.18 -3.77 -7.25
N ILE A 292 18.77 -3.01 -6.23
CA ILE A 292 17.36 -2.60 -6.07
C ILE A 292 16.92 -1.71 -7.23
N THR A 293 17.77 -0.80 -7.70
CA THR A 293 17.50 0.04 -8.88
C THR A 293 17.30 -0.82 -10.14
N HIS A 294 18.14 -1.83 -10.37
CA HIS A 294 17.98 -2.76 -11.49
C HIS A 294 16.69 -3.58 -11.40
N ALA A 295 16.27 -4.00 -10.19
CA ALA A 295 15.00 -4.69 -9.98
C ALA A 295 13.79 -3.79 -10.28
N VAL A 296 13.83 -2.51 -9.93
CA VAL A 296 12.77 -1.54 -10.27
C VAL A 296 12.73 -1.26 -11.79
N ILE A 297 13.89 -1.20 -12.45
CA ILE A 297 13.97 -1.02 -13.91
C ILE A 297 13.41 -2.23 -14.67
N SER A 298 13.70 -3.47 -14.24
CA SER A 298 13.21 -4.67 -14.93
C SER A 298 11.68 -4.82 -14.84
N VAL A 299 11.09 -4.39 -13.73
CA VAL A 299 9.63 -4.25 -13.56
C VAL A 299 9.04 -3.27 -14.57
N GLN A 300 9.70 -2.13 -14.81
CA GLN A 300 9.23 -1.16 -15.80
C GLN A 300 9.41 -1.64 -17.25
N GLN A 301 10.44 -2.44 -17.54
CA GLN A 301 10.66 -3.06 -18.85
C GLN A 301 9.61 -4.15 -19.16
N ASN A 302 9.24 -4.96 -18.17
CA ASN A 302 8.28 -6.07 -18.33
C ASN A 302 6.85 -5.70 -17.90
N LYS A 303 6.44 -4.46 -18.19
CA LYS A 303 5.19 -3.86 -17.70
C LYS A 303 3.93 -4.70 -17.99
N ASP A 304 3.82 -5.30 -19.17
CA ASP A 304 2.57 -5.95 -19.60
C ASP A 304 2.36 -7.30 -18.90
N ALA A 305 3.39 -8.15 -18.86
CA ALA A 305 3.37 -9.40 -18.09
C ALA A 305 3.22 -9.14 -16.57
N PHE A 306 3.67 -7.99 -16.09
CA PHE A 306 3.42 -7.56 -14.73
C PHE A 306 1.95 -7.16 -14.49
N LEU A 307 1.35 -6.34 -15.36
CA LEU A 307 -0.06 -5.93 -15.25
C LEU A 307 -1.00 -7.15 -15.26
N GLU A 308 -0.71 -8.16 -16.07
CA GLU A 308 -1.47 -9.42 -16.11
C GLU A 308 -1.48 -10.14 -14.75
N LYS A 309 -0.32 -10.27 -14.10
CA LYS A 309 -0.18 -10.84 -12.74
C LYS A 309 -0.85 -9.98 -11.65
N ALA A 310 -0.75 -8.66 -11.75
CA ALA A 310 -1.39 -7.75 -10.79
C ALA A 310 -2.92 -7.78 -10.87
N VAL A 311 -3.47 -8.07 -12.06
CA VAL A 311 -4.90 -8.25 -12.30
C VAL A 311 -5.36 -9.67 -11.91
N SER A 312 -4.54 -10.72 -12.10
CA SER A 312 -4.87 -12.08 -11.61
C SER A 312 -4.86 -12.18 -10.08
N GLY A 313 -4.06 -11.35 -9.41
CA GLY A 313 -3.94 -11.31 -7.95
C GLY A 313 -3.02 -12.39 -7.38
N GLU A 314 -2.26 -13.10 -8.23
CA GLU A 314 -1.38 -14.21 -7.83
C GLU A 314 0.00 -13.75 -7.37
N ASP A 315 0.51 -12.61 -7.87
CA ASP A 315 1.76 -12.00 -7.42
C ASP A 315 1.57 -10.50 -7.17
N SER A 316 1.69 -10.12 -5.90
CA SER A 316 1.68 -8.73 -5.45
C SER A 316 3.09 -8.14 -5.59
N LEU A 317 3.39 -7.54 -6.76
CA LEU A 317 4.58 -6.68 -6.92
C LEU A 317 4.62 -5.59 -5.86
N ASP A 318 3.44 -5.11 -5.45
CA ASP A 318 3.24 -4.29 -4.27
C ASP A 318 4.12 -4.81 -3.12
N ASP A 319 3.97 -6.08 -2.71
CA ASP A 319 4.73 -6.65 -1.60
C ASP A 319 6.22 -6.78 -1.92
N THR A 320 6.61 -7.08 -3.18
CA THR A 320 8.04 -7.04 -3.58
C THR A 320 8.63 -5.63 -3.45
N LEU A 321 7.92 -4.59 -3.87
CA LEU A 321 8.36 -3.20 -3.75
C LEU A 321 8.34 -2.71 -2.30
N TYR A 322 7.35 -3.14 -1.49
CA TYR A 322 7.34 -2.87 -0.05
C TYR A 322 8.50 -3.57 0.67
N GLU A 323 8.84 -4.81 0.35
CA GLU A 323 10.01 -5.52 0.88
C GLU A 323 11.30 -4.75 0.58
N ARG A 324 11.49 -4.29 -0.67
CA ARG A 324 12.64 -3.45 -1.04
C ARG A 324 12.66 -2.10 -0.34
N MET A 325 11.49 -1.49 -0.09
CA MET A 325 11.41 -0.23 0.64
C MET A 325 11.73 -0.41 2.13
N VAL A 326 11.30 -1.51 2.76
CA VAL A 326 11.67 -1.89 4.12
C VAL A 326 13.17 -2.21 4.22
N GLU A 327 13.75 -2.85 3.20
CA GLU A 327 15.18 -3.11 3.10
C GLU A 327 15.98 -1.79 3.07
N LEU A 328 15.61 -0.83 2.21
CA LEU A 328 16.25 0.49 2.16
C LEU A 328 16.14 1.26 3.49
N GLN A 329 14.97 1.22 4.15
CA GLN A 329 14.78 1.86 5.45
C GLN A 329 15.63 1.19 6.56
N SER A 330 15.86 -0.12 6.47
CA SER A 330 16.80 -0.80 7.38
C SER A 330 18.24 -0.38 7.12
N ILE A 331 18.62 -0.13 5.86
CA ILE A 331 19.96 0.33 5.48
C ILE A 331 20.20 1.76 5.98
N GLU A 332 19.25 2.68 5.80
CA GLU A 332 19.27 4.02 6.41
C GLU A 332 19.47 3.93 7.93
N GLY A 333 18.69 3.07 8.60
CA GLY A 333 18.79 2.89 10.05
C GLY A 333 20.14 2.36 10.54
N GLU A 334 20.82 1.49 9.78
CA GLU A 334 22.18 1.04 10.11
C GLU A 334 23.26 2.08 9.77
N LEU A 335 23.09 2.88 8.70
CA LEU A 335 23.99 4.01 8.39
C LEU A 335 24.05 5.01 9.55
N CYS A 336 22.90 5.44 10.07
CA CYS A 336 22.86 6.36 11.21
C CYS A 336 23.50 5.76 12.48
N LYS A 337 23.29 4.46 12.74
CA LYS A 337 23.92 3.76 13.88
C LYS A 337 25.44 3.64 13.72
N MET A 338 25.91 3.34 12.52
CA MET A 338 27.35 3.25 12.23
C MET A 338 28.01 4.62 12.41
N PHE A 339 27.40 5.69 11.90
CA PHE A 339 27.90 7.04 12.10
C PHE A 339 28.00 7.42 13.60
N ALA A 340 26.94 7.18 14.37
CA ALA A 340 26.94 7.43 15.82
C ALA A 340 28.02 6.61 16.56
N PHE A 341 28.22 5.35 16.17
CA PHE A 341 29.24 4.48 16.74
C PHE A 341 30.67 4.95 16.44
N LEU A 342 30.97 5.30 15.18
CA LEU A 342 32.28 5.83 14.78
C LEU A 342 32.61 7.12 15.54
N HIS A 343 31.63 8.01 15.69
CA HIS A 343 31.80 9.26 16.46
C HIS A 343 32.04 8.98 17.95
N HIS A 344 31.31 8.04 18.56
CA HIS A 344 31.51 7.65 19.97
C HIS A 344 32.91 7.05 20.21
N GLU A 345 33.32 6.05 19.44
CA GLU A 345 34.65 5.44 19.59
C GLU A 345 35.78 6.47 19.36
N GLY A 346 35.66 7.31 18.34
CA GLY A 346 36.66 8.33 18.04
C GLY A 346 36.74 9.43 19.12
N MET A 347 35.61 10.00 19.52
CA MET A 347 35.60 11.19 20.39
C MET A 347 35.57 10.86 21.89
N GLU A 348 34.77 9.88 22.31
CA GLU A 348 34.60 9.57 23.74
C GLU A 348 35.66 8.57 24.22
N GLU A 349 35.89 7.48 23.47
CA GLU A 349 36.85 6.43 23.87
C GLU A 349 38.31 6.75 23.52
N ILE A 350 38.59 7.31 22.34
CA ILE A 350 39.97 7.65 21.95
C ILE A 350 40.32 9.07 22.40
N VAL A 351 39.69 10.11 21.86
CA VAL A 351 40.05 11.51 22.19
C VAL A 351 39.87 11.83 23.68
N GLY A 352 38.81 11.32 24.32
CA GLY A 352 38.60 11.46 25.77
C GLY A 352 39.81 10.98 26.59
N ARG A 353 40.41 9.84 26.21
CA ARG A 353 41.57 9.26 26.88
C ARG A 353 42.92 9.86 26.43
N LEU A 354 43.02 10.40 25.21
CA LEU A 354 44.19 11.24 24.81
C LEU A 354 44.35 12.48 25.70
N GLY A 355 43.25 12.93 26.32
CA GLY A 355 43.19 14.07 27.23
C GLY A 355 43.45 13.75 28.70
N GLU A 356 43.71 12.50 29.09
CA GLU A 356 43.99 12.12 30.49
C GLU A 356 45.30 12.74 30.99
N LYS A 357 45.20 13.67 31.94
CA LYS A 357 46.33 14.45 32.50
C LYS A 357 47.01 13.76 33.68
N LEU A 358 47.24 12.45 33.54
CA LEU A 358 47.59 11.57 34.65
C LEU A 358 49.08 11.16 34.61
N PRO A 359 49.89 11.52 35.63
CA PRO A 359 51.27 11.06 35.73
C PRO A 359 51.40 9.56 36.01
N SER A 360 50.34 8.89 36.49
CA SER A 360 50.32 7.45 36.77
C SER A 360 48.93 6.86 36.52
N THR A 361 48.80 5.53 36.43
CA THR A 361 47.52 4.83 36.59
C THR A 361 46.95 4.87 38.01
N ASN A 362 47.73 5.30 39.02
CA ASN A 362 47.28 5.36 40.41
C ASN A 362 46.53 6.67 40.75
N GLU A 363 45.23 6.56 41.00
CA GLU A 363 44.33 7.66 41.35
C GLU A 363 44.78 8.50 42.56
N TYR A 364 45.38 7.89 43.59
CA TYR A 364 45.91 8.63 44.74
C TYR A 364 47.08 9.54 44.36
N ILE A 365 48.02 9.03 43.56
CA ILE A 365 49.18 9.78 43.07
C ILE A 365 48.72 10.93 42.17
N ASN A 366 47.73 10.67 41.31
CA ASN A 366 47.15 11.66 40.41
C ASN A 366 46.43 12.79 41.18
N ASN A 367 45.70 12.46 42.24
CA ASN A 367 45.02 13.45 43.08
C ASN A 367 46.01 14.40 43.79
N VAL A 368 47.13 13.88 44.30
CA VAL A 368 48.20 14.71 44.89
C VAL A 368 48.89 15.59 43.84
N LEU A 369 49.02 15.10 42.61
CA LEU A 369 49.68 15.81 41.50
C LEU A 369 48.72 16.66 40.64
N SER A 370 47.45 16.78 41.03
CA SER A 370 46.40 17.50 40.31
C SER A 370 46.76 18.95 39.95
N VAL A 371 47.50 19.66 40.82
CA VAL A 371 47.98 21.04 40.58
C VAL A 371 49.02 21.09 39.44
N SER A 372 49.79 20.03 39.24
CA SER A 372 50.78 19.89 38.16
C SER A 372 50.27 19.15 36.92
N ALA A 373 48.98 18.76 36.88
CA ALA A 373 48.37 17.96 35.81
C ALA A 373 48.67 18.46 34.37
N LYS A 374 48.76 19.78 34.16
CA LYS A 374 49.11 20.36 32.84
C LYS A 374 50.49 19.97 32.32
N LEU A 375 51.45 19.64 33.20
CA LEU A 375 52.81 19.27 32.82
C LEU A 375 52.89 17.86 32.21
N TYR A 376 51.91 16.99 32.50
CA TYR A 376 51.91 15.59 32.05
C TYR A 376 51.07 15.34 30.78
N GLN A 377 50.44 16.37 30.21
CA GLN A 377 49.63 16.24 29.00
C GLN A 377 50.53 16.00 27.76
N PRO A 378 50.37 14.91 26.99
CA PRO A 378 51.20 14.65 25.81
C PRO A 378 51.15 15.81 24.79
N GLY A 379 52.32 16.23 24.30
CA GLY A 379 52.43 17.43 23.45
C GLY A 379 51.70 17.31 22.10
N ASN A 380 51.46 16.09 21.62
CA ASN A 380 50.75 15.81 20.37
C ASN A 380 49.22 15.64 20.52
N THR A 381 48.66 15.66 21.74
CA THR A 381 47.22 15.41 22.00
C THR A 381 46.30 16.24 21.10
N VAL A 382 46.60 17.54 20.91
CA VAL A 382 45.76 18.44 20.09
C VAL A 382 45.80 18.06 18.61
N ASN A 383 46.98 17.75 18.06
CA ASN A 383 47.14 17.38 16.66
C ASN A 383 46.48 16.03 16.35
N LEU A 384 46.60 15.06 17.25
CA LEU A 384 45.96 13.75 17.12
C LEU A 384 44.44 13.85 17.23
N ALA A 385 43.91 14.67 18.16
CA ALA A 385 42.49 14.93 18.25
C ALA A 385 41.95 15.60 16.98
N GLN A 386 42.68 16.56 16.40
CA GLN A 386 42.32 17.18 15.13
C GLN A 386 42.31 16.16 13.98
N ALA A 387 43.31 15.27 13.90
CA ALA A 387 43.36 14.22 12.88
C ALA A 387 42.14 13.27 12.94
N ILE A 388 41.70 12.91 14.15
CA ILE A 388 40.47 12.13 14.37
C ILE A 388 39.24 12.91 13.91
N VAL A 389 39.11 14.18 14.30
CA VAL A 389 37.98 15.04 13.91
C VAL A 389 37.92 15.22 12.40
N ASP A 390 39.05 15.46 11.73
CA ASP A 390 39.14 15.63 10.28
C ASP A 390 38.78 14.33 9.53
N SER A 391 39.20 13.16 10.05
CA SER A 391 38.85 11.86 9.47
C SER A 391 37.36 11.52 9.67
N LEU A 392 36.82 11.74 10.88
CA LEU A 392 35.40 11.61 11.18
C LEU A 392 34.54 12.53 10.30
N ALA A 393 34.95 13.78 10.10
CA ALA A 393 34.23 14.73 9.26
C ALA A 393 34.20 14.29 7.77
N LYS A 394 35.33 13.80 7.24
CA LYS A 394 35.36 13.19 5.89
C LYS A 394 34.45 11.97 5.80
N GLY A 395 34.49 11.10 6.79
CA GLY A 395 33.64 9.91 6.86
C GLY A 395 32.16 10.24 6.94
N GLN A 396 31.79 11.27 7.71
CA GLN A 396 30.42 11.79 7.80
C GLN A 396 29.90 12.24 6.45
N VAL A 397 30.69 13.01 5.69
CA VAL A 397 30.31 13.48 4.35
C VAL A 397 30.08 12.31 3.40
N GLN A 398 30.95 11.29 3.40
CA GLN A 398 30.80 10.10 2.55
C GLN A 398 29.54 9.30 2.90
N LEU A 399 29.30 9.01 4.18
CA LEU A 399 28.11 8.27 4.60
C LEU A 399 26.82 9.06 4.35
N SER A 400 26.83 10.39 4.55
CA SER A 400 25.68 11.27 4.29
C SER A 400 25.28 11.31 2.81
N LEU A 401 26.25 11.34 1.88
CA LEU A 401 25.96 11.30 0.44
C LEU A 401 25.26 9.99 0.04
N ILE A 402 25.55 8.90 0.73
CA ILE A 402 24.97 7.58 0.49
C ILE A 402 23.62 7.44 1.18
N GLU A 403 23.45 8.02 2.37
CA GLU A 403 22.16 8.17 3.04
C GLU A 403 21.17 8.96 2.15
N ASP A 404 21.62 10.06 1.53
CA ASP A 404 20.82 10.84 0.57
C ASP A 404 20.46 10.02 -0.69
N LYS A 405 21.38 9.18 -1.19
CA LYS A 405 21.12 8.24 -2.31
C LYS A 405 20.06 7.20 -1.93
N VAL A 406 20.12 6.63 -0.73
CA VAL A 406 19.10 5.70 -0.18
C VAL A 406 17.74 6.40 -0.08
N LYS A 407 17.69 7.62 0.50
CA LYS A 407 16.48 8.45 0.61
C LYS A 407 15.87 8.80 -0.74
N GLY A 408 16.69 9.18 -1.73
CA GLY A 408 16.26 9.46 -3.09
C GLY A 408 15.64 8.23 -3.77
N LEU A 409 16.23 7.04 -3.58
CA LEU A 409 15.68 5.79 -4.10
C LEU A 409 14.36 5.41 -3.41
N MET A 410 14.26 5.54 -2.09
CA MET A 410 13.00 5.33 -1.35
C MET A 410 11.87 6.25 -1.83
N SER A 411 12.15 7.55 -2.00
CA SER A 411 11.19 8.52 -2.54
C SER A 411 10.72 8.15 -3.95
N THR A 412 11.65 7.70 -4.80
CA THR A 412 11.34 7.27 -6.17
C THR A 412 10.48 6.01 -6.18
N MET A 413 10.81 5.01 -5.37
CA MET A 413 10.00 3.80 -5.19
C MET A 413 8.59 4.10 -4.69
N PHE A 414 8.45 5.00 -3.71
CA PHE A 414 7.14 5.43 -3.22
C PHE A 414 6.28 6.05 -4.32
N GLN A 415 6.87 6.89 -5.20
CA GLN A 415 6.17 7.45 -6.35
C GLN A 415 5.73 6.37 -7.36
N VAL A 416 6.57 5.35 -7.60
CA VAL A 416 6.21 4.20 -8.45
C VAL A 416 5.03 3.43 -7.88
N ILE A 417 5.04 3.10 -6.59
CA ILE A 417 3.94 2.39 -5.91
C ILE A 417 2.62 3.19 -6.00
N VAL A 418 2.67 4.51 -5.77
CA VAL A 418 1.49 5.39 -5.87
C VAL A 418 0.97 5.47 -7.31
N ALA A 419 1.85 5.54 -8.32
CA ALA A 419 1.46 5.57 -9.71
C ALA A 419 0.85 4.22 -10.16
N GLN A 420 1.42 3.10 -9.74
CA GLN A 420 0.91 1.76 -10.04
C GLN A 420 -0.46 1.50 -9.39
N ASN A 421 -0.66 1.90 -8.14
CA ASN A 421 -1.97 1.76 -7.47
C ASN A 421 -3.09 2.49 -8.23
N LYS A 422 -2.83 3.67 -8.81
CA LYS A 422 -3.80 4.37 -9.68
C LYS A 422 -4.12 3.59 -10.96
N VAL A 423 -3.12 2.95 -11.59
CA VAL A 423 -3.33 2.12 -12.79
C VAL A 423 -4.13 0.87 -12.46
N ILE A 424 -3.81 0.20 -11.34
CA ILE A 424 -4.55 -0.99 -10.86
C ILE A 424 -5.98 -0.62 -10.51
N GLN A 425 -6.21 0.52 -9.84
CA GLN A 425 -7.56 1.02 -9.55
C GLN A 425 -8.33 1.28 -10.85
N TYR A 426 -7.78 2.05 -11.79
CA TYR A 426 -8.41 2.30 -13.08
C TYR A 426 -8.72 1.00 -13.85
N GLN A 427 -7.81 0.01 -13.85
CA GLN A 427 -8.07 -1.30 -14.45
C GLN A 427 -9.16 -2.08 -13.72
N ARG A 428 -9.23 -2.03 -12.39
CA ARG A 428 -10.33 -2.64 -11.60
C ARG A 428 -11.65 -1.96 -11.87
N ASP A 429 -11.67 -0.64 -12.01
CA ASP A 429 -12.87 0.14 -12.35
C ASP A 429 -13.35 -0.22 -13.77
N VAL A 430 -12.43 -0.28 -14.75
CA VAL A 430 -12.73 -0.76 -16.11
C VAL A 430 -13.22 -2.21 -16.10
N ILE A 431 -12.58 -3.11 -15.36
CA ILE A 431 -13.03 -4.51 -15.20
C ILE A 431 -14.40 -4.57 -14.50
N SER A 432 -14.68 -3.65 -13.58
CA SER A 432 -15.99 -3.52 -12.92
C SER A 432 -17.05 -3.07 -13.92
N CYS A 433 -16.78 -2.05 -14.74
CA CYS A 433 -17.67 -1.63 -15.83
C CYS A 433 -17.89 -2.74 -16.87
N LEU A 434 -16.85 -3.48 -17.25
CA LEU A 434 -16.94 -4.61 -18.18
C LEU A 434 -17.66 -5.84 -17.58
N ARG A 435 -17.58 -6.05 -16.26
CA ARG A 435 -18.35 -7.07 -15.53
C ARG A 435 -19.79 -6.61 -15.28
N ALA A 436 -20.03 -5.31 -15.19
CA ALA A 436 -21.33 -4.69 -15.04
C ALA A 436 -22.10 -4.64 -16.36
N ASN A 437 -22.46 -5.82 -16.89
CA ASN A 437 -23.45 -5.93 -17.97
C ASN A 437 -24.81 -5.28 -17.61
N ASN A 438 -25.07 -5.09 -16.31
CA ASN A 438 -26.15 -4.24 -15.79
C ASN A 438 -25.74 -2.76 -15.75
N VAL A 439 -25.59 -2.12 -16.92
CA VAL A 439 -25.37 -0.65 -17.02
C VAL A 439 -26.47 0.15 -16.28
N GLU A 440 -27.65 -0.43 -16.10
CA GLU A 440 -28.76 0.10 -15.30
C GLU A 440 -28.42 0.27 -13.79
N SER A 441 -27.50 -0.53 -13.23
CA SER A 441 -27.10 -0.41 -11.82
C SER A 441 -26.14 0.74 -11.54
N LEU A 442 -25.60 1.38 -12.59
CA LEU A 442 -24.77 2.58 -12.48
C LEU A 442 -25.60 3.87 -12.39
N VAL A 443 -26.92 3.80 -12.62
CA VAL A 443 -27.83 4.94 -12.58
C VAL A 443 -28.26 5.24 -11.15
N VAL A 444 -27.95 6.44 -10.68
CA VAL A 444 -28.39 6.94 -9.36
C VAL A 444 -29.89 7.22 -9.42
N ARG A 445 -30.67 6.54 -8.58
CA ARG A 445 -32.14 6.70 -8.51
C ARG A 445 -32.50 7.97 -7.72
N ASP A 446 -32.50 9.09 -8.43
CA ASP A 446 -32.82 10.43 -7.90
C ASP A 446 -34.32 10.76 -7.92
N SER A 447 -35.13 10.05 -8.73
CA SER A 447 -36.58 10.26 -8.87
C SER A 447 -37.38 8.95 -8.88
N LEU A 448 -38.68 9.04 -8.55
CA LEU A 448 -39.62 7.90 -8.60
C LEU A 448 -39.83 7.36 -10.01
N LEU A 449 -39.77 8.21 -11.04
CA LEU A 449 -39.86 7.76 -12.43
C LEU A 449 -38.62 6.92 -12.80
N LYS A 450 -37.45 7.33 -12.32
CA LYS A 450 -36.16 6.73 -12.68
C LYS A 450 -35.95 5.30 -12.20
N GLU A 451 -36.84 4.76 -11.37
CA GLU A 451 -36.86 3.33 -11.03
C GLU A 451 -37.63 2.48 -12.05
N CYS A 452 -38.61 3.07 -12.75
CA CYS A 452 -39.59 2.35 -13.58
C CYS A 452 -39.63 2.74 -15.06
N PHE A 453 -38.98 3.86 -15.42
CA PHE A 453 -39.21 4.55 -16.68
C PHE A 453 -38.13 4.30 -17.72
N ASN A 454 -38.53 3.80 -18.90
CA ASN A 454 -37.64 3.50 -20.01
C ASN A 454 -38.07 4.26 -21.27
N VAL A 455 -37.09 4.70 -22.06
CA VAL A 455 -37.32 5.33 -23.38
C VAL A 455 -36.80 4.39 -24.45
N ILE A 456 -37.58 4.18 -25.51
CA ILE A 456 -37.16 3.46 -26.71
C ILE A 456 -37.21 4.41 -27.90
N VAL A 457 -36.09 4.55 -28.60
CA VAL A 457 -35.93 5.46 -29.74
C VAL A 457 -35.57 4.65 -30.98
N GLY A 458 -36.21 4.92 -32.11
CA GLY A 458 -35.84 4.34 -33.39
C GLY A 458 -36.50 5.09 -34.55
N SER A 459 -36.07 4.82 -35.77
CA SER A 459 -36.73 5.37 -36.97
C SER A 459 -37.84 4.45 -37.46
N GLU A 460 -38.70 4.96 -38.35
CA GLU A 460 -39.69 4.15 -39.06
C GLU A 460 -39.03 2.91 -39.72
N HIS A 461 -39.76 1.79 -39.78
CA HIS A 461 -39.33 0.51 -40.36
C HIS A 461 -38.07 -0.16 -39.75
N THR A 462 -37.51 0.36 -38.64
CA THR A 462 -36.37 -0.27 -37.93
C THR A 462 -36.71 -1.50 -37.09
N GLY A 463 -38.00 -1.78 -36.88
CA GLY A 463 -38.48 -2.80 -35.93
C GLY A 463 -38.92 -2.26 -34.57
N LEU A 464 -38.86 -0.92 -34.37
CA LEU A 464 -39.25 -0.21 -33.15
C LEU A 464 -40.54 -0.74 -32.49
N THR A 465 -41.66 -0.77 -33.21
CA THR A 465 -42.97 -1.25 -32.71
C THR A 465 -42.95 -2.72 -32.29
N ALA A 466 -42.16 -3.56 -32.96
CA ALA A 466 -42.05 -4.98 -32.60
C ALA A 466 -41.27 -5.13 -31.30
N THR A 467 -40.12 -4.46 -31.21
CA THR A 467 -39.25 -4.47 -30.02
C THR A 467 -39.95 -3.91 -28.79
N SER A 468 -40.64 -2.76 -28.90
CA SER A 468 -41.41 -2.18 -27.81
C SER A 468 -42.55 -3.09 -27.36
N ALA A 469 -43.30 -3.68 -28.29
CA ALA A 469 -44.41 -4.59 -27.97
C ALA A 469 -43.96 -5.91 -27.32
N ILE A 470 -42.82 -6.48 -27.75
CA ILE A 470 -42.28 -7.71 -27.14
C ILE A 470 -41.71 -7.41 -25.75
N TYR A 471 -40.95 -6.32 -25.60
CA TYR A 471 -40.37 -5.91 -24.32
C TYR A 471 -41.46 -5.57 -23.29
N ALA A 472 -42.49 -4.81 -23.68
CA ALA A 472 -43.64 -4.53 -22.82
C ALA A 472 -44.44 -5.78 -22.46
N GLY A 473 -44.65 -6.70 -23.42
CA GLY A 473 -45.31 -7.99 -23.19
C GLY A 473 -44.53 -8.93 -22.25
N MET A 474 -43.19 -8.85 -22.27
CA MET A 474 -42.33 -9.57 -21.32
C MET A 474 -42.49 -9.02 -19.90
N LEU A 475 -42.47 -7.69 -19.73
CA LEU A 475 -42.64 -7.03 -18.42
C LEU A 475 -44.05 -7.25 -17.84
N SER A 476 -45.09 -7.15 -18.68
CA SER A 476 -46.50 -7.31 -18.26
C SER A 476 -46.84 -8.69 -17.68
N ARG A 477 -45.98 -9.70 -17.87
CA ARG A 477 -46.14 -11.02 -17.23
C ARG A 477 -45.87 -11.00 -15.73
N ARG A 478 -45.13 -10.02 -15.23
CA ARG A 478 -44.78 -9.86 -13.80
C ARG A 478 -45.51 -8.69 -13.18
N ASP A 479 -45.56 -7.57 -13.89
CA ASP A 479 -46.00 -6.28 -13.34
C ASP A 479 -46.70 -5.42 -14.39
N ASN A 480 -47.74 -4.68 -13.99
CA ASN A 480 -48.52 -3.83 -14.89
C ASN A 480 -47.64 -2.84 -15.66
N THR A 481 -47.75 -2.84 -16.99
CA THR A 481 -46.86 -2.10 -17.90
C THR A 481 -47.66 -1.18 -18.83
N LEU A 482 -47.23 0.08 -18.93
CA LEU A 482 -47.78 1.09 -19.82
C LEU A 482 -46.77 1.44 -20.91
N VAL A 483 -47.22 1.43 -22.17
CA VAL A 483 -46.47 1.93 -23.33
C VAL A 483 -47.19 3.17 -23.85
N VAL A 484 -46.47 4.28 -23.96
CA VAL A 484 -46.94 5.52 -24.60
C VAL A 484 -46.08 5.78 -25.83
N ASP A 485 -46.68 5.59 -27.00
CA ASP A 485 -46.03 5.78 -28.29
C ASP A 485 -46.36 7.16 -28.85
N LEU A 486 -45.32 7.98 -28.99
CA LEU A 486 -45.40 9.38 -29.44
C LEU A 486 -44.83 9.57 -30.85
N THR A 487 -44.56 8.46 -31.57
CA THR A 487 -43.94 8.46 -32.90
C THR A 487 -44.89 8.94 -34.01
N GLY A 488 -46.20 8.90 -33.77
CA GLY A 488 -47.24 9.13 -34.78
C GLY A 488 -47.39 8.03 -35.84
N HIS A 489 -46.52 7.02 -35.87
CA HIS A 489 -46.49 5.96 -36.90
C HIS A 489 -46.53 4.53 -36.31
N SER A 490 -47.13 4.38 -35.14
CA SER A 490 -47.29 3.10 -34.44
C SER A 490 -48.09 2.06 -35.23
N HIS A 491 -47.74 0.77 -35.11
CA HIS A 491 -48.39 -0.36 -35.81
C HIS A 491 -48.73 -1.54 -34.87
N TYR A 492 -49.17 -1.26 -33.64
CA TYR A 492 -49.52 -2.31 -32.65
C TYR A 492 -50.76 -3.12 -33.06
N ASP A 493 -51.65 -2.52 -33.86
CA ASP A 493 -52.82 -3.15 -34.49
C ASP A 493 -52.44 -4.39 -35.31
N ARG A 494 -51.30 -4.34 -36.02
CA ARG A 494 -50.78 -5.46 -36.83
C ARG A 494 -50.40 -6.68 -35.97
N TYR A 495 -50.15 -6.48 -34.67
CA TYR A 495 -49.82 -7.53 -33.71
C TYR A 495 -51.00 -7.93 -32.82
N GLY A 496 -52.22 -7.43 -33.09
CA GLY A 496 -53.41 -7.80 -32.32
C GLY A 496 -53.45 -7.22 -30.91
N TYR A 497 -52.97 -5.97 -30.74
CA TYR A 497 -53.16 -5.20 -29.52
C TYR A 497 -54.21 -4.11 -29.71
N ASP A 498 -55.02 -3.87 -28.68
CA ASP A 498 -55.90 -2.70 -28.60
C ASP A 498 -55.10 -1.47 -28.16
N THR A 499 -55.17 -0.39 -28.95
CA THR A 499 -54.54 0.90 -28.65
C THR A 499 -55.57 1.93 -28.19
N VAL A 500 -55.20 2.76 -27.22
CA VAL A 500 -55.97 3.90 -26.72
C VAL A 500 -55.37 5.19 -27.29
N SER A 501 -56.19 6.20 -27.59
CA SER A 501 -55.67 7.49 -28.06
C SER A 501 -55.02 8.30 -26.92
N LEU A 502 -54.01 9.12 -27.23
CA LEU A 502 -53.34 9.94 -26.21
C LEU A 502 -54.32 10.90 -25.50
N ASP A 503 -55.24 11.53 -26.25
CA ASP A 503 -56.23 12.47 -25.68
C ASP A 503 -57.21 11.78 -24.73
N GLU A 504 -57.73 10.61 -25.11
CA GLU A 504 -58.58 9.76 -24.28
C GLU A 504 -57.84 9.29 -23.03
N PHE A 505 -56.56 8.89 -23.16
CA PHE A 505 -55.72 8.53 -22.01
C PHE A 505 -55.53 9.71 -21.06
N MET A 506 -55.33 10.94 -21.54
CA MET A 506 -55.15 12.11 -20.65
C MET A 506 -56.42 12.50 -19.89
N VAL A 507 -57.61 12.21 -20.43
CA VAL A 507 -58.91 12.49 -19.79
C VAL A 507 -59.40 11.34 -18.90
N GLU A 508 -59.26 10.10 -19.35
CA GLU A 508 -59.78 8.91 -18.67
C GLU A 508 -58.69 8.10 -17.95
N ARG A 509 -58.99 7.65 -16.72
CA ARG A 509 -58.07 6.85 -15.91
C ARG A 509 -58.17 5.35 -16.26
N ILE A 510 -57.75 5.01 -17.47
CA ILE A 510 -57.81 3.64 -18.01
C ILE A 510 -56.72 2.78 -17.35
N GLN A 511 -57.13 1.64 -16.77
CA GLN A 511 -56.26 0.70 -16.07
C GLN A 511 -56.39 -0.71 -16.69
N ARG A 512 -55.32 -1.18 -17.32
CA ARG A 512 -55.21 -2.54 -17.90
C ARG A 512 -53.79 -3.09 -17.60
N PRO A 513 -53.59 -4.41 -17.41
CA PRO A 513 -52.27 -4.96 -17.07
C PRO A 513 -51.17 -4.68 -18.12
N LEU A 514 -51.56 -4.63 -19.39
CA LEU A 514 -50.76 -4.08 -20.49
C LEU A 514 -51.63 -3.06 -21.23
N LEU A 515 -51.13 -1.83 -21.35
CA LEU A 515 -51.84 -0.74 -22.02
C LEU A 515 -50.92 -0.08 -23.05
N PHE A 516 -51.39 0.04 -24.29
CA PHE A 516 -50.75 0.79 -25.36
C PHE A 516 -51.53 2.08 -25.61
N VAL A 517 -50.85 3.21 -25.51
CA VAL A 517 -51.37 4.55 -25.82
C VAL A 517 -50.62 5.07 -27.05
N THR A 518 -51.33 5.64 -28.01
CA THR A 518 -50.75 6.11 -29.28
C THR A 518 -51.15 7.55 -29.56
N GLY A 519 -50.18 8.39 -29.93
CA GLY A 519 -50.42 9.78 -30.34
C GLY A 519 -49.18 10.48 -30.92
N SER A 520 -49.24 11.80 -31.01
CA SER A 520 -48.11 12.69 -31.27
C SER A 520 -48.15 13.84 -30.28
N VAL A 521 -46.97 14.38 -29.94
CA VAL A 521 -46.83 15.61 -29.12
C VAL A 521 -46.23 16.75 -29.94
N ASP A 522 -45.95 16.53 -31.22
CA ASP A 522 -45.44 17.52 -32.19
C ASP A 522 -44.19 18.30 -31.71
N ASN A 523 -43.36 17.66 -30.88
CA ASN A 523 -42.20 18.24 -30.18
C ASN A 523 -42.52 19.43 -29.24
N ASP A 524 -43.75 19.56 -28.76
CA ASP A 524 -44.20 20.60 -27.85
C ASP A 524 -43.80 20.30 -26.38
N PRO A 525 -42.89 21.09 -25.76
CA PRO A 525 -42.36 20.81 -24.43
C PRO A 525 -43.39 20.98 -23.30
N GLU A 526 -44.44 21.80 -23.48
CA GLU A 526 -45.48 21.99 -22.46
C GLU A 526 -46.38 20.75 -22.37
N LYS A 527 -46.77 20.20 -23.52
CA LYS A 527 -47.52 18.93 -23.57
C LYS A 527 -46.71 17.75 -23.06
N VAL A 528 -45.40 17.68 -23.36
CA VAL A 528 -44.51 16.66 -22.79
C VAL A 528 -44.43 16.80 -21.27
N PHE A 529 -44.37 18.02 -20.73
CA PHE A 529 -44.37 18.24 -19.28
C PHE A 529 -45.67 17.73 -18.63
N HIS A 530 -46.84 18.11 -19.18
CA HIS A 530 -48.13 17.63 -18.68
C HIS A 530 -48.29 16.11 -18.77
N LEU A 531 -47.79 15.47 -19.84
CA LEU A 531 -47.75 14.01 -19.94
C LEU A 531 -46.89 13.39 -18.82
N MET A 532 -45.73 13.98 -18.51
CA MET A 532 -44.85 13.47 -17.45
C MET A 532 -45.44 13.65 -16.04
N GLU A 533 -46.19 14.71 -15.78
CA GLU A 533 -46.97 14.85 -14.53
C GLU A 533 -48.06 13.79 -14.41
N GLU A 534 -48.79 13.52 -15.50
CA GLU A 534 -49.87 12.53 -15.48
C GLU A 534 -49.35 11.08 -15.45
N LEU A 535 -48.15 10.83 -15.99
CA LEU A 535 -47.45 9.56 -15.77
C LEU A 535 -47.06 9.38 -14.29
N LYS A 536 -46.62 10.43 -13.59
CA LYS A 536 -46.34 10.39 -12.13
C LYS A 536 -47.61 10.05 -11.33
N SER A 537 -48.79 10.55 -11.72
CA SER A 537 -50.06 10.22 -11.05
C SER A 537 -50.47 8.74 -11.23
N ARG A 538 -50.04 8.11 -12.33
CA ARG A 538 -50.40 6.74 -12.74
C ARG A 538 -49.42 5.64 -12.26
N LEU A 539 -48.28 6.00 -11.68
CA LEU A 539 -47.33 5.07 -11.02
C LEU A 539 -47.95 4.21 -9.92
N THR A 540 -49.09 4.64 -9.36
CA THR A 540 -49.86 3.86 -8.38
C THR A 540 -50.45 2.56 -8.94
N TYR A 541 -50.55 2.41 -10.26
CA TYR A 541 -51.08 1.21 -10.93
C TYR A 541 -50.10 0.56 -11.89
N PHE A 542 -49.30 1.35 -12.62
CA PHE A 542 -48.29 0.87 -13.55
C PHE A 542 -46.90 0.90 -12.92
N ARG A 543 -46.24 -0.26 -12.85
CA ARG A 543 -44.87 -0.39 -12.30
C ARG A 543 -43.78 -0.21 -13.35
N HIS A 544 -44.12 -0.36 -14.63
CA HIS A 544 -43.21 -0.11 -15.74
C HIS A 544 -43.83 0.87 -16.72
N LEU A 545 -43.06 1.90 -17.06
CA LEU A 545 -43.43 2.92 -18.02
C LEU A 545 -42.46 2.88 -19.19
N ILE A 546 -42.98 2.83 -20.42
CA ILE A 546 -42.19 2.87 -21.65
C ILE A 546 -42.71 4.02 -22.51
N ILE A 547 -41.86 5.00 -22.83
CA ILE A 547 -42.15 5.97 -23.90
C ILE A 547 -41.40 5.56 -25.17
N VAL A 548 -42.11 5.56 -26.30
CA VAL A 548 -41.55 5.27 -27.62
C VAL A 548 -41.48 6.57 -28.42
N LEU A 549 -40.29 6.93 -28.90
CA LEU A 549 -40.00 8.17 -29.64
C LEU A 549 -39.40 7.86 -31.00
N ASP A 550 -39.64 8.75 -31.96
CA ASP A 550 -38.93 8.73 -33.24
C ASP A 550 -37.53 9.35 -33.11
N ALA A 551 -36.59 8.87 -33.91
CA ALA A 551 -35.21 9.36 -33.90
C ALA A 551 -35.07 10.87 -34.23
N ALA A 552 -36.05 11.50 -34.88
CA ALA A 552 -36.04 12.95 -35.12
C ALA A 552 -36.51 13.80 -33.92
N GLN A 553 -37.12 13.20 -32.88
CA GLN A 553 -37.73 13.92 -31.75
C GLN A 553 -36.71 14.33 -30.66
N LEU A 554 -35.58 14.93 -31.06
CA LEU A 554 -34.42 15.21 -30.20
C LEU A 554 -34.75 16.05 -28.95
N ASN A 555 -35.66 17.01 -29.07
CA ASN A 555 -36.08 17.87 -27.94
C ASN A 555 -36.85 17.07 -26.88
N VAL A 556 -37.69 16.12 -27.31
CA VAL A 556 -38.45 15.24 -26.41
C VAL A 556 -37.50 14.28 -25.71
N ILE A 557 -36.47 13.78 -26.41
CA ILE A 557 -35.43 12.91 -25.82
C ILE A 557 -34.70 13.60 -24.66
N ASP A 558 -34.32 14.89 -24.78
CA ASP A 558 -33.67 15.62 -23.67
C ASP A 558 -34.59 15.83 -22.46
N GLN A 559 -35.86 16.22 -22.68
CA GLN A 559 -36.80 16.46 -21.59
C GLN A 559 -37.20 15.17 -20.86
N VAL A 560 -37.47 14.12 -21.63
CA VAL A 560 -37.94 12.82 -21.13
C VAL A 560 -36.78 11.99 -20.56
N GLY A 561 -35.61 12.01 -21.21
CA GLY A 561 -34.46 11.20 -20.84
C GLY A 561 -33.89 11.51 -19.45
N ARG A 562 -33.99 12.74 -18.96
CA ARG A 562 -33.49 13.15 -17.62
C ARG A 562 -34.15 12.38 -16.46
N GLU A 563 -35.41 11.99 -16.64
CA GLU A 563 -36.22 11.22 -15.68
C GLU A 563 -36.19 9.71 -15.95
N ALA A 564 -35.51 9.26 -17.02
CA ALA A 564 -35.48 7.86 -17.45
C ALA A 564 -34.35 7.06 -16.80
N LEU A 565 -34.63 5.79 -16.51
CA LEU A 565 -33.64 4.78 -16.15
C LEU A 565 -32.72 4.47 -17.33
N SER A 566 -33.31 4.22 -18.50
CA SER A 566 -32.56 3.89 -19.71
C SER A 566 -33.16 4.42 -21.01
N ILE A 567 -32.29 4.75 -21.96
CA ILE A 567 -32.63 5.09 -23.35
C ILE A 567 -32.10 3.97 -24.25
N SER A 568 -33.01 3.30 -24.96
CA SER A 568 -32.74 2.17 -25.83
C SER A 568 -32.89 2.57 -27.30
N TYR A 569 -31.81 2.54 -28.06
CA TYR A 569 -31.79 2.89 -29.48
C TYR A 569 -31.95 1.64 -30.34
N VAL A 570 -32.95 1.60 -31.23
CA VAL A 570 -33.27 0.44 -32.10
C VAL A 570 -32.81 0.72 -33.53
N THR A 571 -32.02 -0.20 -34.10
CA THR A 571 -31.56 -0.16 -35.48
C THR A 571 -31.72 -1.52 -36.16
N ASN A 572 -32.03 -1.51 -37.46
CA ASN A 572 -32.00 -2.68 -38.36
C ASN A 572 -30.67 -2.77 -39.14
N CYS A 573 -29.62 -2.09 -38.64
CA CYS A 573 -28.27 -2.04 -39.19
C CYS A 573 -28.15 -1.54 -40.65
N THR A 574 -29.19 -0.89 -41.18
CA THR A 574 -29.12 -0.15 -42.46
C THR A 574 -28.45 1.22 -42.29
N ILE A 575 -27.79 1.72 -43.33
CA ILE A 575 -27.05 3.01 -43.31
C ILE A 575 -27.93 4.18 -42.82
N GLU A 576 -29.17 4.25 -43.30
CA GLU A 576 -30.14 5.28 -42.92
C GLU A 576 -30.50 5.20 -41.43
N SER A 577 -30.80 3.99 -40.92
CA SER A 577 -31.11 3.78 -39.50
C SER A 577 -29.92 4.08 -38.59
N LEU A 578 -28.69 3.73 -39.02
CA LEU A 578 -27.47 3.97 -38.26
C LEU A 578 -27.18 5.48 -38.16
N ALA A 579 -27.39 6.23 -39.25
CA ALA A 579 -27.25 7.69 -39.24
C ALA A 579 -28.27 8.36 -38.30
N ALA A 580 -29.55 7.94 -38.35
CA ALA A 580 -30.59 8.48 -37.48
C ALA A 580 -30.35 8.14 -35.99
N VAL A 581 -29.96 6.89 -35.68
CA VAL A 581 -29.58 6.47 -34.33
C VAL A 581 -28.33 7.21 -33.83
N THR A 582 -27.35 7.49 -34.69
CA THR A 582 -26.17 8.30 -34.32
C THR A 582 -26.60 9.69 -33.84
N ALA A 583 -27.46 10.38 -34.58
CA ALA A 583 -27.94 11.72 -34.21
C ALA A 583 -28.74 11.70 -32.89
N ALA A 584 -29.61 10.71 -32.70
CA ALA A 584 -30.36 10.52 -31.46
C ALA A 584 -29.43 10.20 -30.26
N TYR A 585 -28.39 9.39 -30.46
CA TYR A 585 -27.40 9.08 -29.44
C TYR A 585 -26.51 10.27 -29.08
N GLU A 586 -26.07 11.07 -30.06
CA GLU A 586 -25.30 12.31 -29.80
C GLU A 586 -26.10 13.35 -29.00
N ALA A 587 -27.43 13.35 -29.11
CA ALA A 587 -28.30 14.11 -28.22
C ALA A 587 -28.39 13.46 -26.84
N GLY A 588 -28.75 12.17 -26.77
CA GLY A 588 -28.98 11.46 -25.51
C GLY A 588 -27.74 11.29 -24.62
N ARG A 589 -26.53 11.17 -25.18
CA ARG A 589 -25.27 11.07 -24.43
C ARG A 589 -24.96 12.34 -23.60
N LYS A 590 -25.58 13.48 -23.93
CA LYS A 590 -25.43 14.73 -23.16
C LYS A 590 -26.24 14.72 -21.86
N ILE A 591 -27.18 13.78 -21.71
CA ILE A 591 -28.04 13.67 -20.55
C ILE A 591 -27.27 12.95 -19.43
N PRO A 592 -27.04 13.59 -18.27
CA PRO A 592 -26.33 12.95 -17.17
C PRO A 592 -27.20 11.91 -16.47
N ASN A 593 -26.56 10.90 -15.88
CA ASN A 593 -27.21 9.90 -15.03
C ASN A 593 -28.33 9.10 -15.73
N VAL A 594 -28.05 8.49 -16.88
CA VAL A 594 -28.97 7.63 -17.66
C VAL A 594 -28.22 6.46 -18.28
N CYS A 595 -28.80 5.25 -18.30
CA CYS A 595 -28.23 4.10 -19.00
C CYS A 595 -28.52 4.17 -20.51
N HIS A 596 -27.52 3.92 -21.37
CA HIS A 596 -27.74 3.78 -22.80
C HIS A 596 -27.71 2.31 -23.23
N LYS A 597 -28.58 1.94 -24.18
CA LYS A 597 -28.64 0.60 -24.77
C LYS A 597 -28.73 0.70 -26.29
N LEU A 598 -27.96 -0.10 -27.03
CA LEU A 598 -28.08 -0.24 -28.48
C LEU A 598 -28.68 -1.61 -28.80
N ILE A 599 -29.83 -1.63 -29.46
CA ILE A 599 -30.54 -2.82 -29.91
C ILE A 599 -30.32 -2.97 -31.42
N CYS A 600 -29.51 -3.96 -31.81
CA CYS A 600 -29.18 -4.26 -33.20
C CYS A 600 -30.00 -5.46 -33.68
N ILE A 601 -30.97 -5.23 -34.57
CA ILE A 601 -31.79 -6.28 -35.17
C ILE A 601 -31.11 -6.74 -36.48
N ASP A 602 -30.89 -8.04 -36.61
CA ASP A 602 -30.35 -8.68 -37.83
C ASP A 602 -29.01 -8.08 -38.30
N SER A 603 -28.04 -8.00 -37.38
CA SER A 603 -26.74 -7.37 -37.65
C SER A 603 -25.93 -8.13 -38.71
N PRO A 604 -25.56 -7.48 -39.85
CA PRO A 604 -24.80 -8.13 -40.92
C PRO A 604 -23.28 -8.20 -40.65
N VAL A 605 -22.82 -7.53 -39.60
CA VAL A 605 -21.42 -7.47 -39.13
C VAL A 605 -21.38 -7.61 -37.62
N ASP A 606 -20.18 -7.85 -37.07
CA ASP A 606 -19.98 -7.87 -35.62
C ASP A 606 -20.43 -6.56 -34.96
N VAL A 607 -21.04 -6.67 -33.78
CA VAL A 607 -21.66 -5.55 -33.07
C VAL A 607 -20.60 -4.58 -32.52
N GLY A 608 -19.39 -5.05 -32.22
CA GLY A 608 -18.27 -4.19 -31.83
C GLY A 608 -17.84 -3.25 -32.95
N MET A 609 -17.89 -3.69 -34.21
CA MET A 609 -17.62 -2.84 -35.37
C MET A 609 -18.68 -1.75 -35.54
N LEU A 610 -19.95 -2.04 -35.22
CA LEU A 610 -21.03 -1.05 -35.28
C LEU A 610 -20.82 0.06 -34.24
N ILE A 611 -20.41 -0.25 -33.01
CA ILE A 611 -20.09 0.76 -31.99
C ILE A 611 -19.00 1.72 -32.46
N ALA A 612 -17.89 1.18 -32.99
CA ALA A 612 -16.78 1.97 -33.50
C ALA A 612 -17.23 2.90 -34.64
N THR A 613 -18.13 2.42 -35.49
CA THR A 613 -18.73 3.20 -36.59
C THR A 613 -19.67 4.30 -36.08
N LEU A 614 -20.52 3.98 -35.09
CA LEU A 614 -21.49 4.89 -34.45
C LEU A 614 -20.85 5.84 -33.42
N LYS A 615 -19.55 5.69 -33.13
CA LYS A 615 -18.80 6.41 -32.07
C LYS A 615 -19.45 6.31 -30.68
N MET A 616 -20.16 5.21 -30.41
CA MET A 616 -20.80 4.99 -29.11
C MET A 616 -19.76 4.64 -28.05
N ASP A 617 -20.04 5.04 -26.82
CA ASP A 617 -19.15 4.80 -25.68
C ASP A 617 -19.37 3.39 -25.13
N ILE A 618 -18.40 2.50 -25.37
CA ILE A 618 -18.42 1.10 -24.94
C ILE A 618 -18.55 0.98 -23.41
N SER A 619 -18.03 1.96 -22.66
CA SER A 619 -18.08 1.94 -21.19
C SER A 619 -19.45 2.31 -20.60
N MET A 620 -20.33 2.95 -21.39
CA MET A 620 -21.61 3.51 -20.95
C MET A 620 -22.82 2.99 -21.75
N THR A 621 -22.62 2.08 -22.72
CA THR A 621 -23.65 1.61 -23.65
C THR A 621 -23.73 0.08 -23.66
N LYS A 622 -24.86 -0.47 -23.20
CA LYS A 622 -25.14 -1.92 -23.29
C LYS A 622 -25.50 -2.32 -24.73
N LEU A 623 -25.00 -3.45 -25.20
CA LEU A 623 -25.31 -4.00 -26.52
C LEU A 623 -26.34 -5.12 -26.41
N ILE A 624 -27.33 -5.10 -27.29
CA ILE A 624 -28.42 -6.09 -27.33
C ILE A 624 -28.58 -6.54 -28.79
N PRO A 625 -27.81 -7.53 -29.27
CA PRO A 625 -28.03 -8.14 -30.57
C PRO A 625 -29.28 -9.01 -30.56
N ILE A 626 -30.19 -8.77 -31.49
CA ILE A 626 -31.39 -9.58 -31.70
C ILE A 626 -31.27 -10.27 -33.07
N PRO A 627 -31.20 -11.61 -33.13
CA PRO A 627 -31.12 -12.35 -34.39
C PRO A 627 -32.42 -12.23 -35.19
N TYR A 628 -32.36 -12.55 -36.48
CA TYR A 628 -33.53 -12.60 -37.33
C TYR A 628 -34.52 -13.71 -36.89
N LEU A 629 -35.65 -13.31 -36.31
CA LEU A 629 -36.73 -14.20 -35.88
C LEU A 629 -37.88 -14.15 -36.88
N ARG A 630 -38.23 -15.30 -37.47
CA ARG A 630 -39.31 -15.44 -38.47
C ARG A 630 -40.69 -15.29 -37.81
N GLU A 631 -40.76 -15.71 -36.56
CA GLU A 631 -41.93 -15.78 -35.69
C GLU A 631 -42.50 -14.37 -35.46
N ILE A 632 -41.65 -13.34 -35.37
CA ILE A 632 -42.08 -11.94 -35.25
C ILE A 632 -42.83 -11.47 -36.51
N LYS A 633 -42.36 -11.84 -37.70
CA LYS A 633 -43.07 -11.52 -38.96
C LYS A 633 -44.34 -12.34 -39.12
N GLN A 634 -44.32 -13.61 -38.71
CA GLN A 634 -45.52 -14.46 -38.68
C GLN A 634 -46.60 -13.86 -37.75
N ALA A 635 -46.21 -13.39 -36.56
CA ALA A 635 -47.08 -12.73 -35.60
C ALA A 635 -47.83 -11.53 -36.22
N ALA A 636 -47.13 -10.68 -36.97
CA ALA A 636 -47.72 -9.54 -37.69
C ALA A 636 -48.71 -9.92 -38.81
N ILE A 637 -48.50 -11.07 -39.47
CA ILE A 637 -49.40 -11.57 -40.53
C ILE A 637 -50.67 -12.18 -39.92
N VAL A 638 -50.51 -12.95 -38.84
CA VAL A 638 -51.59 -13.67 -38.16
C VAL A 638 -52.36 -12.75 -37.19
N ARG A 639 -51.88 -11.52 -36.95
CA ARG A 639 -52.37 -10.58 -35.92
C ARG A 639 -52.36 -11.19 -34.52
N GLN A 640 -51.28 -11.90 -34.22
CA GLN A 640 -51.03 -12.51 -32.92
C GLN A 640 -49.93 -11.74 -32.19
N GLN A 641 -50.04 -11.67 -30.86
CA GLN A 641 -49.10 -10.92 -30.02
C GLN A 641 -47.73 -11.65 -30.00
N PRO A 642 -46.62 -10.99 -30.40
CA PRO A 642 -45.35 -11.67 -30.66
C PRO A 642 -44.69 -12.24 -29.40
N HIS A 643 -45.00 -11.70 -28.21
CA HIS A 643 -44.52 -12.22 -26.92
C HIS A 643 -45.21 -13.55 -26.48
N THR A 644 -46.17 -14.06 -27.27
CA THR A 644 -46.81 -15.36 -27.04
C THR A 644 -46.01 -16.54 -27.62
N TYR A 645 -45.08 -16.28 -28.55
CA TYR A 645 -44.17 -17.29 -29.08
C TYR A 645 -43.00 -17.49 -28.12
N ASN A 646 -42.81 -18.72 -27.62
CA ASN A 646 -41.80 -19.02 -26.61
C ASN A 646 -40.37 -18.75 -27.07
N ASP A 647 -40.05 -18.97 -28.34
CA ASP A 647 -38.70 -18.73 -28.87
C ASP A 647 -38.38 -17.23 -28.95
N VAL A 648 -39.34 -16.40 -29.38
CA VAL A 648 -39.23 -14.94 -29.36
C VAL A 648 -39.05 -14.43 -27.94
N LEU A 649 -39.89 -14.90 -27.01
CA LEU A 649 -39.80 -14.54 -25.61
C LEU A 649 -38.44 -14.94 -25.02
N ARG A 650 -37.97 -16.17 -25.24
CA ARG A 650 -36.70 -16.65 -24.69
C ARG A 650 -35.52 -15.81 -25.18
N VAL A 651 -35.47 -15.49 -26.47
CA VAL A 651 -34.41 -14.65 -27.04
C VAL A 651 -34.44 -13.23 -26.45
N PHE A 652 -35.62 -12.63 -26.26
CA PHE A 652 -35.74 -11.33 -25.61
C PHE A 652 -35.43 -11.39 -24.11
N GLU A 653 -35.90 -12.41 -23.38
CA GLU A 653 -35.52 -12.60 -21.98
C GLU A 653 -34.00 -12.74 -21.86
N GLU A 654 -33.34 -13.57 -22.67
CA GLU A 654 -31.89 -13.76 -22.64
C GLU A 654 -31.12 -12.48 -23.03
N ALA A 655 -31.54 -11.77 -24.08
CA ALA A 655 -30.90 -10.55 -24.56
C ALA A 655 -31.03 -9.36 -23.58
N PHE A 656 -32.10 -9.32 -22.77
CA PHE A 656 -32.30 -8.26 -21.76
C PHE A 656 -31.87 -8.64 -20.33
N ARG A 657 -31.63 -9.94 -20.03
CA ARG A 657 -31.33 -10.46 -18.66
C ARG A 657 -29.88 -10.30 -18.17
N ALA A 658 -28.97 -9.81 -19.01
CA ALA A 658 -27.54 -9.65 -18.68
C ALA A 658 -27.25 -8.51 -17.70
#